data_AF-A0A8C9W431-F1
#
_entry.id   AF-A0A8C9W431-F1
#
_cell.length_a   1.000
_cell.length_b   1.000
_cell.length_c   1.000
_cell.angle_alpha   90.00
_cell.angle_beta   90.00
_cell.angle_gamma   90.00
#
_symmetry.space_group_name_H-M   'P 1'
#
loop_
_entity.id
_entity.type
_entity.pdbx_description
1 polymer ?
#
loop_
_entity_poly.entity_id
_entity_poly.type
_entity_poly.pdbx_seq_one_letter_code
_entity_poly.pdbx_strand_id
1 'polypeptide(L)'
;MSFQVILVQVNPGEAFTIQREDGQCQCITGPAQVPMMSPNGSVPPIYVPTGYISQVGLIEPGGHQPCLIPGGHSPLPHPPPPPPPHLPAFVPHPVMMHPPPHPIYSGGAGDLGSQYISQYHTGHIFSELDSYSPHRRPPFAPRDERAGKTYSRLQRKLKERQAGGGAGSPPTDQARSPPLSPRKDHSSPAPLEVQNGLGSEEAEQEEGQGSDTEAERAKLVGVMRGSPCIDTESEGTRTLVQATCRHVQGSPSEPVNFTTLSCEPDPPSAPWKAGGTKTSLVLQWKAPCDNGSKIHNYLLQWDEGKGTGEFEQCYYGPQKQYRVTKLSPASKYCFRLAAKNDMGVSGFSEAVDLFTSEGVPATPLCAELVKAGHNWLHLQWQRSAAPPSGDSIFYILEMEEEGMGCGFKKCYDGYKTSHTAKNLQRCTKYKFRVVAYNAEGKSNPSQVSEFSTCPDSPSCPRGLAVRGKVLPNSLEVCWESPNDDGGSEVTKYVLEISEDMNASWEQVYCGSDMEHSCEGLRPGVTYLTRVYCISEGGQSPQSETLQIQTPIVPPGPCQHPRVVGRPKAREVLLRWGPPYVDGGGAVTLYSLEMKGGHEEVHREVYQGPDLDCTISNLLPGTSYSFRLRAANKAGYGPFSDYCEVTTCPGAPEPCRPPHVVCRSPTCALVSWETPPSNGTPVSEFRLEWGVTETTVQTCYSGPGLSHEIRGLLPATSYFFRVQAVNAVGVGPFSEVVLCQTPCSVPAAVAGVQALEDEELTAGRGSDAPYCPSTCLGLQWEAPCDHGAEITSYLIDLGERQPIPVGPVTRYVIQHLQPDTTYRIRIQALNSLGAGPFSPMVKMRTKPRPPQPPRLECTAFSHQTLRLKWGEGSIRTSPSDPLQYQLQMEDKSGRRFVCLYRGPCHTHKVQRLVESTAYSFRIQAFNEGGEGPFSDVYTFSTLCSPPPAPKAPRLERLNDHTCEVTWESTPPMKGDPIIYSLQCMTGNTDFKQIYKGSATSYQASSLQPSNEYRFRLGAIRQCATPPDLPGPYSTTVTLLPQRSEAAAALGGGAVGGTKAVRTSVSLTDEQCAALILVVFAVTSILIAFVIQYFVIK
;
A
#
# COMPACT_ATOMS: atom_id res chain seq x y z
N MET A 1 51.92 9.46 -13.89
CA MET A 1 52.57 8.16 -14.20
C MET A 1 51.89 7.58 -15.42
N SER A 2 52.49 6.58 -16.08
CA SER A 2 52.35 6.41 -17.53
C SER A 2 51.98 4.98 -17.95
N PHE A 3 51.29 4.85 -19.09
CA PHE A 3 51.01 3.62 -19.85
C PHE A 3 50.10 2.56 -19.19
N GLN A 4 49.47 1.61 -19.90
CA GLN A 4 48.83 1.65 -21.24
C GLN A 4 47.80 0.49 -21.36
N VAL A 5 46.92 0.58 -22.35
CA VAL A 5 45.86 -0.37 -22.76
C VAL A 5 46.40 -1.77 -23.16
N ILE A 6 45.65 -2.86 -22.88
CA ILE A 6 45.19 -3.94 -23.82
C ILE A 6 44.71 -5.22 -23.08
N LEU A 7 43.39 -5.41 -23.04
CA LEU A 7 42.57 -6.45 -23.70
C LEU A 7 42.98 -7.97 -23.73
N VAL A 8 41.93 -8.82 -23.69
CA VAL A 8 41.82 -10.27 -24.06
C VAL A 8 42.16 -11.38 -23.02
N GLN A 9 41.12 -11.80 -22.27
CA GLN A 9 40.54 -13.17 -22.25
C GLN A 9 41.43 -14.42 -22.45
N VAL A 10 41.51 -15.30 -21.43
CA VAL A 10 41.47 -16.78 -21.53
C VAL A 10 40.85 -17.37 -20.24
N ASN A 11 39.92 -18.34 -20.34
CA ASN A 11 39.52 -19.24 -19.23
C ASN A 11 40.25 -20.59 -19.42
N PRO A 12 40.73 -21.24 -18.34
CA PRO A 12 40.04 -22.47 -17.90
C PRO A 12 40.17 -22.81 -16.39
N GLY A 13 39.44 -23.85 -15.93
CA GLY A 13 39.97 -24.76 -14.90
C GLY A 13 39.33 -24.75 -13.50
N GLU A 14 38.37 -25.65 -13.30
CA GLU A 14 38.14 -26.50 -12.11
C GLU A 14 38.31 -25.98 -10.66
N ALA A 15 37.16 -25.89 -9.99
CA ALA A 15 36.82 -26.47 -8.68
C ALA A 15 37.78 -26.43 -7.47
N PHE A 16 37.25 -25.95 -6.33
CA PHE A 16 37.46 -26.58 -5.01
C PHE A 16 36.17 -26.55 -4.18
N THR A 17 36.02 -27.51 -3.27
CA THR A 17 34.77 -27.79 -2.54
C THR A 17 35.01 -27.89 -1.04
N ILE A 18 34.16 -27.28 -0.21
CA ILE A 18 34.04 -27.61 1.22
C ILE A 18 32.55 -27.76 1.58
N GLN A 19 32.22 -28.89 2.20
CA GLN A 19 30.92 -29.20 2.83
C GLN A 19 31.07 -28.94 4.36
N ARG A 20 30.09 -29.06 5.28
CA ARG A 20 28.71 -29.58 5.31
C ARG A 20 28.08 -29.05 6.64
N GLU A 21 26.79 -28.75 6.79
CA GLU A 21 25.65 -29.56 7.32
C GLU A 21 24.60 -28.52 7.78
N ASP A 22 23.29 -28.76 7.86
CA ASP A 22 22.35 -29.70 7.23
C ASP A 22 20.93 -29.04 7.39
N GLY A 23 19.87 -29.51 6.73
CA GLY A 23 18.48 -29.06 7.08
C GLY A 23 17.51 -28.63 5.97
N GLN A 24 17.73 -29.02 4.71
CA GLN A 24 16.73 -29.15 3.62
C GLN A 24 15.55 -28.13 3.52
N CYS A 25 15.63 -27.25 2.52
CA CYS A 25 14.49 -26.98 1.63
C CYS A 25 14.97 -27.13 0.18
N GLN A 26 14.19 -27.81 -0.67
CA GLN A 26 14.56 -28.05 -2.07
C GLN A 26 14.02 -26.95 -2.99
N CYS A 27 14.93 -26.24 -3.67
CA CYS A 27 14.62 -25.47 -4.87
C CYS A 27 15.28 -26.16 -6.06
N ILE A 28 14.51 -26.48 -7.11
CA ILE A 28 15.03 -27.04 -8.36
C ILE A 28 15.08 -25.93 -9.41
N THR A 29 16.27 -25.71 -9.98
CA THR A 29 16.54 -24.68 -10.99
C THR A 29 16.43 -25.24 -12.41
N GLY A 30 15.81 -24.50 -13.33
CA GLY A 30 15.85 -24.73 -14.78
C GLY A 30 15.97 -23.40 -15.53
N PRO A 31 16.93 -23.23 -16.46
CA PRO A 31 17.25 -21.92 -17.03
C PRO A 31 16.53 -21.64 -18.37
N ALA A 32 16.51 -20.35 -18.76
CA ALA A 32 16.20 -19.92 -20.11
C ALA A 32 17.27 -18.94 -20.63
N GLN A 33 17.76 -19.15 -21.85
CA GLN A 33 18.46 -18.14 -22.64
C GLN A 33 17.64 -17.78 -23.88
N VAL A 34 17.88 -16.57 -24.39
CA VAL A 34 17.11 -15.93 -25.48
C VAL A 34 17.77 -16.22 -26.83
N PRO A 35 16.98 -16.33 -27.92
CA PRO A 35 17.24 -15.43 -29.05
C PRO A 35 15.95 -14.83 -29.67
N MET A 36 16.15 -13.82 -30.52
CA MET A 36 15.11 -13.18 -31.36
C MET A 36 14.72 -14.11 -32.56
N MET A 37 13.76 -13.83 -33.46
CA MET A 37 13.17 -12.55 -33.88
C MET A 37 11.86 -12.71 -34.69
N SER A 38 10.80 -11.98 -34.32
CA SER A 38 9.69 -11.52 -35.19
C SER A 38 8.83 -12.61 -35.91
N PRO A 39 7.87 -12.29 -36.82
CA PRO A 39 6.48 -12.14 -36.37
C PRO A 39 5.39 -12.84 -37.23
N ASN A 40 4.34 -13.39 -36.62
CA ASN A 40 2.95 -13.44 -37.17
C ASN A 40 1.97 -14.21 -36.27
N GLY A 41 0.67 -13.86 -36.38
CA GLY A 41 -0.42 -14.84 -36.47
C GLY A 41 -1.04 -15.45 -35.19
N SER A 42 -2.34 -15.20 -35.01
CA SER A 42 -3.36 -16.10 -34.42
C SER A 42 -3.10 -16.78 -33.06
N VAL A 43 -3.89 -16.37 -32.05
CA VAL A 43 -4.12 -17.13 -30.80
C VAL A 43 -5.49 -17.81 -30.85
N PRO A 44 -5.56 -19.15 -30.71
CA PRO A 44 -6.71 -19.88 -30.18
C PRO A 44 -6.46 -20.32 -28.70
N PRO A 45 -7.51 -20.67 -27.92
CA PRO A 45 -7.43 -20.68 -26.47
C PRO A 45 -6.83 -21.96 -25.85
N ILE A 46 -6.27 -21.81 -24.63
CA ILE A 46 -5.82 -22.91 -23.78
C ILE A 46 -7.03 -23.57 -23.11
N TYR A 47 -7.14 -24.89 -23.23
CA TYR A 47 -8.10 -25.72 -22.48
C TYR A 47 -7.42 -26.28 -21.22
N VAL A 48 -8.15 -26.34 -20.11
CA VAL A 48 -7.65 -26.89 -18.83
C VAL A 48 -7.94 -28.41 -18.76
N PRO A 49 -6.97 -29.27 -18.37
CA PRO A 49 -7.19 -30.71 -18.23
C PRO A 49 -8.01 -31.09 -16.99
N THR A 50 -8.57 -32.29 -16.98
CA THR A 50 -9.73 -32.70 -16.15
C THR A 50 -9.44 -33.71 -15.03
N GLY A 51 -10.33 -33.74 -14.04
CA GLY A 51 -10.54 -34.86 -13.10
C GLY A 51 -11.27 -34.43 -11.81
N TYR A 52 -12.17 -35.22 -11.20
CA TYR A 52 -12.84 -36.46 -11.63
C TYR A 52 -13.99 -36.82 -10.63
N ILE A 53 -15.13 -37.37 -11.08
CA ILE A 53 -16.21 -38.05 -10.28
C ILE A 53 -17.07 -37.09 -9.38
N SER A 54 -18.40 -37.17 -9.16
CA SER A 54 -19.55 -38.09 -9.44
C SER A 54 -20.88 -37.27 -9.59
N GLN A 55 -21.79 -37.48 -10.58
CA GLN A 55 -23.03 -38.33 -10.58
C GLN A 55 -24.14 -37.92 -9.55
N VAL A 56 -25.49 -37.86 -9.80
CA VAL A 56 -26.46 -38.33 -10.87
C VAL A 56 -27.71 -37.40 -10.97
N GLY A 57 -28.46 -37.39 -12.10
CA GLY A 57 -29.89 -36.94 -12.24
C GLY A 57 -30.14 -35.89 -13.35
N LEU A 58 -30.98 -36.00 -14.41
CA LEU A 58 -32.25 -36.73 -14.76
C LEU A 58 -33.50 -36.13 -14.05
N ILE A 59 -34.71 -35.90 -14.64
CA ILE A 59 -35.40 -36.24 -15.93
C ILE A 59 -36.74 -35.40 -16.02
N GLU A 60 -37.55 -35.09 -17.06
CA GLU A 60 -37.62 -35.10 -18.56
C GLU A 60 -38.77 -34.10 -19.06
N PRO A 61 -39.04 -33.84 -20.38
CA PRO A 61 -39.89 -32.72 -20.90
C PRO A 61 -41.18 -33.09 -21.71
N GLY A 62 -41.97 -32.12 -22.26
CA GLY A 62 -42.92 -32.37 -23.40
C GLY A 62 -44.02 -31.32 -23.78
N GLY A 63 -44.43 -31.29 -25.07
CA GLY A 63 -45.65 -30.63 -25.67
C GLY A 63 -45.43 -29.29 -26.43
N HIS A 64 -45.63 -29.03 -27.75
CA HIS A 64 -46.60 -29.37 -28.84
C HIS A 64 -47.99 -28.67 -28.79
N GLN A 65 -48.70 -28.25 -29.87
CA GLN A 65 -48.46 -27.70 -31.24
C GLN A 65 -49.86 -27.30 -31.90
N PRO A 66 -50.11 -27.09 -33.24
CA PRO A 66 -50.04 -25.83 -34.03
C PRO A 66 -51.31 -25.47 -34.90
N CYS A 67 -51.12 -24.79 -36.06
CA CYS A 67 -52.03 -24.47 -37.23
C CYS A 67 -52.77 -23.10 -37.19
N LEU A 68 -52.94 -22.31 -38.27
CA LEU A 68 -52.76 -22.38 -39.76
C LEU A 68 -52.00 -21.10 -40.28
N ILE A 69 -51.49 -20.86 -41.52
CA ILE A 69 -51.62 -21.37 -42.93
C ILE A 69 -52.80 -20.76 -43.75
N PRO A 70 -52.70 -20.34 -45.04
CA PRO A 70 -51.55 -20.09 -45.97
C PRO A 70 -51.45 -18.58 -46.41
N GLY A 71 -50.50 -18.09 -47.23
CA GLY A 71 -49.25 -18.64 -47.80
C GLY A 71 -48.82 -17.93 -49.12
N GLY A 72 -47.56 -17.47 -49.24
CA GLY A 72 -47.03 -16.91 -50.51
C GLY A 72 -45.64 -16.21 -50.45
N HIS A 73 -44.71 -16.68 -51.30
CA HIS A 73 -43.49 -16.02 -51.81
C HIS A 73 -42.41 -15.43 -50.87
N SER A 74 -41.37 -16.26 -50.65
CA SER A 74 -39.93 -15.97 -50.91
C SER A 74 -39.17 -14.89 -50.09
N PRO A 75 -37.82 -15.04 -49.93
CA PRO A 75 -37.13 -14.52 -48.74
C PRO A 75 -36.50 -13.13 -48.90
N LEU A 76 -36.52 -12.36 -47.80
CA LEU A 76 -35.67 -11.20 -47.56
C LEU A 76 -34.74 -11.49 -46.36
N PRO A 77 -33.41 -11.33 -46.51
CA PRO A 77 -32.46 -11.54 -45.41
C PRO A 77 -32.33 -10.30 -44.51
N HIS A 78 -32.00 -10.50 -43.23
CA HIS A 78 -31.60 -9.42 -42.32
C HIS A 78 -30.23 -8.85 -42.73
N PRO A 79 -30.05 -7.51 -42.85
CA PRO A 79 -28.78 -6.90 -43.21
C PRO A 79 -27.84 -6.70 -42.01
N PRO A 80 -26.50 -6.74 -42.22
CA PRO A 80 -25.48 -6.46 -41.20
C PRO A 80 -25.15 -4.94 -41.06
N PRO A 81 -24.41 -4.52 -40.00
CA PRO A 81 -24.09 -3.11 -39.74
C PRO A 81 -22.82 -2.59 -40.46
N PRO A 82 -22.76 -1.29 -40.84
CA PRO A 82 -21.53 -0.59 -41.24
C PRO A 82 -21.20 0.70 -40.42
N PRO A 83 -19.95 1.21 -40.42
CA PRO A 83 -19.52 2.37 -39.60
C PRO A 83 -19.13 3.64 -40.45
N PRO A 84 -18.10 4.51 -40.20
CA PRO A 84 -18.27 5.99 -40.30
C PRO A 84 -17.40 6.72 -41.37
N PRO A 85 -17.60 8.05 -41.55
CA PRO A 85 -16.52 8.97 -42.03
C PRO A 85 -16.48 10.37 -41.33
N HIS A 86 -15.56 11.26 -41.77
CA HIS A 86 -15.14 12.53 -41.11
C HIS A 86 -15.44 13.84 -41.92
N LEU A 87 -15.34 15.01 -41.24
CA LEU A 87 -14.84 16.40 -41.61
C LEU A 87 -14.75 16.90 -43.09
N PRO A 88 -14.74 18.23 -43.44
CA PRO A 88 -14.17 19.37 -42.69
C PRO A 88 -14.76 20.84 -42.84
N ALA A 89 -14.25 21.75 -41.97
CA ALA A 89 -13.89 23.19 -42.10
C ALA A 89 -14.65 24.26 -42.95
N PHE A 90 -14.82 25.48 -42.38
CA PHE A 90 -14.28 26.79 -42.88
C PHE A 90 -14.43 27.92 -41.81
N VAL A 91 -13.65 29.02 -41.92
CA VAL A 91 -13.51 30.10 -40.88
C VAL A 91 -13.22 31.48 -41.50
N PRO A 92 -13.87 32.59 -41.03
CA PRO A 92 -13.12 33.80 -40.63
C PRO A 92 -13.75 34.65 -39.47
N HIS A 93 -13.14 35.83 -39.23
CA HIS A 93 -13.44 36.93 -38.26
C HIS A 93 -13.93 38.22 -39.00
N PRO A 94 -14.09 39.45 -38.43
CA PRO A 94 -13.75 40.04 -37.10
C PRO A 94 -14.99 40.74 -36.42
N VAL A 95 -14.98 41.71 -35.47
CA VAL A 95 -14.02 42.71 -34.91
C VAL A 95 -14.35 43.02 -33.43
N MET A 96 -13.39 43.53 -32.64
CA MET A 96 -13.60 44.33 -31.41
C MET A 96 -12.69 45.58 -31.41
N MET A 97 -13.13 46.72 -30.86
CA MET A 97 -12.32 47.93 -30.62
C MET A 97 -12.85 48.78 -29.44
N HIS A 98 -12.04 48.87 -28.37
CA HIS A 98 -11.64 50.03 -27.52
C HIS A 98 -12.31 51.43 -27.62
N PRO A 99 -12.15 52.36 -26.61
CA PRO A 99 -11.58 52.25 -25.24
C PRO A 99 -12.44 52.85 -24.05
N PRO A 100 -12.11 53.93 -23.26
CA PRO A 100 -12.22 53.90 -21.77
C PRO A 100 -12.90 55.18 -21.17
N PRO A 101 -12.62 55.72 -19.93
CA PRO A 101 -12.15 55.18 -18.63
C PRO A 101 -13.10 55.51 -17.43
N HIS A 102 -12.63 55.28 -16.19
CA HIS A 102 -13.10 55.86 -14.89
C HIS A 102 -13.30 57.40 -14.90
N PRO A 103 -14.00 58.09 -13.94
CA PRO A 103 -13.97 57.81 -12.47
C PRO A 103 -15.15 58.32 -11.56
N ILE A 104 -14.90 58.35 -10.24
CA ILE A 104 -15.38 59.33 -9.21
C ILE A 104 -16.77 59.18 -8.50
N TYR A 105 -16.68 59.05 -7.17
CA TYR A 105 -17.54 59.55 -6.05
C TYR A 105 -18.99 59.07 -5.78
N SER A 106 -19.27 59.08 -4.45
CA SER A 106 -20.59 59.22 -3.76
C SER A 106 -21.65 58.12 -3.96
N GLY A 107 -22.55 57.86 -3.00
CA GLY A 107 -22.70 58.43 -1.65
C GLY A 107 -24.17 58.77 -1.32
N GLY A 108 -24.63 58.43 -0.11
CA GLY A 108 -26.07 58.41 0.25
C GLY A 108 -26.69 57.02 -0.01
N ALA A 109 -27.54 56.41 0.81
CA ALA A 109 -28.49 56.86 1.86
C ALA A 109 -29.78 57.51 1.32
N GLY A 110 -30.92 57.16 1.93
CA GLY A 110 -32.27 57.28 1.32
C GLY A 110 -32.69 55.92 0.74
N ASP A 111 -33.29 54.96 1.46
CA ASP A 111 -34.19 55.01 2.63
C ASP A 111 -35.62 55.52 2.32
N LEU A 112 -36.62 54.77 2.82
CA LEU A 112 -38.08 54.94 2.65
C LEU A 112 -38.62 54.81 1.19
N GLY A 113 -39.81 54.25 0.94
CA GLY A 113 -40.68 53.48 1.84
C GLY A 113 -42.08 53.16 1.30
N SER A 114 -42.54 51.93 1.55
CA SER A 114 -43.94 51.55 1.83
C SER A 114 -45.01 51.57 0.72
N GLN A 115 -46.20 51.04 1.09
CA GLN A 115 -47.49 50.97 0.35
C GLN A 115 -47.61 49.88 -0.74
N TYR A 116 -48.75 49.20 -0.95
CA TYR A 116 -50.07 49.27 -0.26
C TYR A 116 -50.71 47.87 -0.03
N ILE A 117 -51.59 47.82 0.97
CA ILE A 117 -52.49 46.72 1.46
C ILE A 117 -53.34 46.12 0.30
N SER A 118 -53.59 44.80 0.21
CA SER A 118 -54.75 44.06 0.80
C SER A 118 -54.71 42.55 0.39
N GLN A 119 -55.52 41.57 0.87
CA GLN A 119 -56.38 41.40 2.07
C GLN A 119 -56.82 39.91 2.22
N TYR A 120 -57.08 39.44 3.47
CA TYR A 120 -57.90 38.25 3.85
C TYR A 120 -57.43 36.83 3.40
N HIS A 121 -57.78 35.71 4.06
CA HIS A 121 -58.64 35.45 5.23
C HIS A 121 -58.16 34.22 6.08
N THR A 122 -58.22 34.33 7.42
CA THR A 122 -58.43 33.29 8.46
C THR A 122 -57.80 31.87 8.42
N GLY A 123 -57.15 31.49 9.53
CA GLY A 123 -56.94 30.10 9.97
C GLY A 123 -56.27 30.01 11.37
N HIS A 124 -57.01 29.61 12.41
CA HIS A 124 -56.52 29.45 13.81
C HIS A 124 -55.84 28.07 14.01
N ILE A 125 -55.06 27.76 15.07
CA ILE A 125 -55.36 27.80 16.53
C ILE A 125 -54.06 27.94 17.39
N PHE A 126 -54.18 28.65 18.53
CA PHE A 126 -53.48 28.60 19.86
C PHE A 126 -52.29 27.63 20.08
N SER A 127 -51.29 27.85 20.97
CA SER A 127 -51.01 28.81 22.08
C SER A 127 -49.59 28.53 22.63
N GLU A 128 -48.86 29.34 23.41
CA GLU A 128 -48.97 30.72 23.93
C GLU A 128 -47.56 31.22 24.37
N LEU A 129 -47.43 32.53 24.61
CA LEU A 129 -46.62 33.25 25.64
C LEU A 129 -45.42 32.55 26.34
N ASP A 130 -44.27 33.18 26.63
CA ASP A 130 -43.58 34.44 26.25
C ASP A 130 -42.10 34.29 26.78
N SER A 131 -41.14 35.21 26.99
CA SER A 131 -41.03 36.68 26.99
C SER A 131 -39.54 37.14 26.93
N TYR A 132 -39.30 38.46 26.96
CA TYR A 132 -38.06 39.16 27.38
C TYR A 132 -36.67 38.71 26.87
N SER A 133 -36.28 39.31 25.75
CA SER A 133 -34.93 39.90 25.55
C SER A 133 -34.75 41.17 26.44
N PRO A 134 -33.61 41.92 26.45
CA PRO A 134 -32.38 41.83 25.62
C PRO A 134 -31.03 42.01 26.39
N HIS A 135 -29.88 41.85 25.71
CA HIS A 135 -28.96 42.97 25.39
C HIS A 135 -27.65 42.58 24.67
N ARG A 136 -27.06 43.58 24.01
CA ARG A 136 -26.07 43.51 22.92
C ARG A 136 -24.61 43.25 23.36
N ARG A 137 -23.89 42.55 22.48
CA ARG A 137 -22.43 42.66 22.11
C ARG A 137 -21.93 44.12 21.94
N PRO A 138 -20.63 44.42 21.66
CA PRO A 138 -19.30 43.79 21.97
C PRO A 138 -18.32 44.91 22.52
N PRO A 139 -17.05 45.17 22.08
CA PRO A 139 -15.93 44.39 21.50
C PRO A 139 -14.49 44.66 22.08
N PHE A 140 -13.50 43.94 21.52
CA PHE A 140 -12.04 44.24 21.43
C PHE A 140 -11.08 44.05 22.63
N ALA A 141 -9.78 44.00 22.29
CA ALA A 141 -8.60 43.55 23.08
C ALA A 141 -7.59 44.74 23.24
N PRO A 142 -6.25 44.63 23.52
CA PRO A 142 -5.34 43.45 23.64
C PRO A 142 -4.25 43.48 24.76
N ARG A 143 -3.45 42.39 24.86
CA ARG A 143 -2.04 42.32 25.38
C ARG A 143 -1.79 42.68 26.88
N ASP A 144 -0.70 42.29 27.55
CA ASP A 144 0.51 41.53 27.16
C ASP A 144 1.07 40.65 28.32
N GLU A 145 2.21 40.00 28.09
CA GLU A 145 3.01 39.13 28.97
C GLU A 145 3.11 39.46 30.48
N ARG A 146 3.14 38.42 31.35
CA ARG A 146 4.38 37.97 32.04
C ARG A 146 4.21 36.69 32.88
N ALA A 147 5.33 36.10 33.29
CA ALA A 147 5.39 34.73 33.80
C ALA A 147 5.71 34.61 35.31
N GLY A 148 5.14 33.56 35.92
CA GLY A 148 5.91 32.65 36.77
C GLY A 148 5.69 32.65 38.29
N LYS A 149 5.86 31.45 38.85
CA LYS A 149 5.93 31.06 40.28
C LYS A 149 4.58 31.08 41.02
N THR A 150 3.94 29.96 41.40
CA THR A 150 4.37 28.68 42.05
C THR A 150 4.25 28.74 43.58
N TYR A 151 3.32 27.93 44.12
CA TYR A 151 3.26 27.35 45.48
C TYR A 151 3.59 28.24 46.70
N SER A 152 2.65 28.32 47.66
CA SER A 152 2.63 27.31 48.75
C SER A 152 1.62 27.61 49.88
N ARG A 153 0.76 26.61 50.18
CA ARG A 153 0.10 26.26 51.47
C ARG A 153 -0.85 25.09 51.14
N LEU A 154 -0.84 23.93 51.81
CA LEU A 154 -0.01 23.45 52.93
C LEU A 154 0.16 21.92 52.81
N GLN A 155 1.39 21.41 52.86
CA GLN A 155 1.66 19.99 53.16
C GLN A 155 2.05 19.84 54.63
N ARG A 156 1.46 18.86 55.33
CA ARG A 156 2.08 18.10 56.44
C ARG A 156 1.26 16.81 56.68
N LYS A 157 1.87 15.65 56.97
CA LYS A 157 3.27 15.21 56.80
C LYS A 157 3.34 13.68 57.06
N LEU A 158 4.20 12.94 56.33
CA LEU A 158 4.66 11.55 56.60
C LEU A 158 3.54 10.46 56.58
N LYS A 159 3.63 9.31 55.91
CA LYS A 159 4.71 8.48 55.31
C LYS A 159 5.62 7.75 56.29
N GLU A 160 5.43 6.44 56.40
CA GLU A 160 6.41 5.32 56.45
C GLU A 160 5.61 3.99 56.37
N ARG A 161 6.13 2.82 55.96
CA ARG A 161 7.50 2.37 55.62
C ARG A 161 7.49 1.33 54.47
N GLN A 162 8.64 0.75 54.09
CA GLN A 162 8.82 -0.09 52.89
C GLN A 162 9.42 -1.49 53.15
N ALA A 163 9.06 -2.44 52.26
CA ALA A 163 9.87 -3.49 51.62
C ALA A 163 10.46 -4.70 52.40
N GLY A 164 10.59 -5.81 51.66
CA GLY A 164 11.27 -7.07 52.00
C GLY A 164 10.32 -8.22 52.38
N GLY A 165 10.41 -9.44 51.83
CA GLY A 165 11.18 -9.93 50.66
C GLY A 165 11.42 -11.46 50.69
N GLY A 166 11.47 -12.11 49.51
CA GLY A 166 12.13 -13.41 49.31
C GLY A 166 11.33 -14.72 49.51
N ALA A 167 11.21 -15.49 48.41
CA ALA A 167 11.25 -16.97 48.28
C ALA A 167 10.45 -17.94 49.19
N GLY A 168 9.98 -19.05 48.58
CA GLY A 168 9.85 -20.35 49.25
C GLY A 168 8.47 -21.03 49.20
N SER A 169 8.46 -22.32 48.81
CA SER A 169 7.38 -23.30 48.98
C SER A 169 7.96 -24.73 48.90
N PRO A 170 7.26 -25.81 49.31
CA PRO A 170 6.11 -25.97 50.22
C PRO A 170 6.67 -26.47 51.59
N PRO A 171 6.21 -27.54 52.31
CA PRO A 171 4.90 -28.20 52.49
C PRO A 171 4.51 -28.47 53.99
N THR A 172 3.35 -29.16 54.24
CA THR A 172 3.03 -30.12 55.35
C THR A 172 3.28 -29.77 56.86
N ASP A 173 2.48 -30.20 57.85
CA ASP A 173 1.13 -30.80 57.93
C ASP A 173 0.63 -30.87 59.43
N GLN A 174 -0.64 -31.20 59.65
CA GLN A 174 -1.25 -31.83 60.86
C GLN A 174 -1.15 -31.21 62.28
N ALA A 175 -2.31 -30.75 62.80
CA ALA A 175 -2.94 -31.12 64.09
C ALA A 175 -4.11 -30.14 64.42
N ARG A 176 -5.26 -30.51 65.01
CA ARG A 176 -5.93 -31.80 65.34
C ARG A 176 -7.46 -31.56 65.33
N SER A 177 -8.27 -32.62 65.22
CA SER A 177 -9.72 -32.52 64.90
C SER A 177 -10.64 -33.12 66.02
N PRO A 178 -11.96 -33.44 65.84
CA PRO A 178 -12.99 -33.03 66.81
C PRO A 178 -13.85 -34.20 67.33
N PRO A 179 -15.08 -33.93 67.82
CA PRO A 179 -16.24 -34.78 67.53
C PRO A 179 -17.51 -33.98 67.13
N LEU A 180 -18.59 -34.50 66.54
CA LEU A 180 -18.93 -35.69 65.70
C LEU A 180 -20.32 -35.32 65.06
N SER A 181 -20.53 -35.38 63.73
CA SER A 181 -21.12 -36.48 62.92
C SER A 181 -22.57 -36.90 63.26
N PRO A 182 -23.39 -37.43 62.30
CA PRO A 182 -23.13 -37.78 60.89
C PRO A 182 -23.90 -36.90 59.85
N ARG A 183 -23.71 -36.89 58.51
CA ARG A 183 -23.34 -37.88 57.44
C ARG A 183 -24.48 -38.86 57.06
N LYS A 184 -24.74 -39.27 55.80
CA LYS A 184 -23.99 -39.35 54.51
C LYS A 184 -24.92 -39.11 53.29
N ASP A 185 -24.47 -38.48 52.18
CA ASP A 185 -23.85 -38.98 50.92
C ASP A 185 -24.81 -39.64 49.87
N HIS A 186 -24.48 -39.50 48.57
CA HIS A 186 -25.32 -39.82 47.38
C HIS A 186 -25.05 -41.20 46.71
N SER A 187 -25.90 -41.52 45.72
CA SER A 187 -25.76 -42.46 44.58
C SER A 187 -26.29 -43.90 44.73
N SER A 188 -27.05 -44.33 43.71
CA SER A 188 -27.48 -45.70 43.40
C SER A 188 -26.38 -46.42 42.58
N PRO A 189 -26.25 -47.77 42.60
CA PRO A 189 -27.24 -48.63 41.93
C PRO A 189 -27.50 -50.00 42.62
N ALA A 190 -28.39 -50.80 42.02
CA ALA A 190 -28.53 -52.26 42.23
C ALA A 190 -27.46 -53.03 41.39
N PRO A 191 -27.26 -54.39 41.45
CA PRO A 191 -28.31 -55.42 41.56
C PRO A 191 -28.00 -56.77 42.28
N LEU A 192 -29.05 -57.60 42.41
CA LEU A 192 -29.11 -59.09 42.34
C LEU A 192 -28.23 -60.00 43.24
N GLU A 193 -28.90 -60.82 44.08
CA GLU A 193 -29.00 -62.30 43.95
C GLU A 193 -30.28 -62.77 44.68
N VAL A 194 -31.28 -63.35 43.99
CA VAL A 194 -31.50 -64.78 43.66
C VAL A 194 -31.92 -65.67 44.84
N GLN A 195 -33.22 -66.02 44.90
CA GLN A 195 -33.67 -67.41 45.04
C GLN A 195 -35.13 -67.61 44.53
N ASN A 196 -35.40 -68.84 44.09
CA ASN A 196 -36.56 -69.34 43.33
C ASN A 196 -37.93 -69.18 44.05
N GLY A 197 -39.08 -69.18 43.37
CA GLY A 197 -39.33 -69.34 41.92
C GLY A 197 -40.84 -69.37 41.53
N LEU A 198 -41.09 -69.67 40.24
CA LEU A 198 -42.37 -69.76 39.50
C LEU A 198 -43.48 -70.60 40.19
N GLY A 199 -44.79 -70.41 39.94
CA GLY A 199 -45.48 -69.53 38.98
C GLY A 199 -47.02 -69.78 38.93
N SER A 200 -47.67 -69.43 37.81
CA SER A 200 -49.10 -69.64 37.40
C SER A 200 -50.23 -69.03 38.26
N GLU A 201 -50.99 -68.10 37.66
CA GLU A 201 -52.36 -68.29 37.10
C GLU A 201 -53.31 -69.31 37.80
N GLU A 202 -54.63 -69.11 37.93
CA GLU A 202 -55.57 -68.08 37.46
C GLU A 202 -56.91 -68.19 38.23
N ALA A 203 -57.81 -67.18 38.12
CA ALA A 203 -59.28 -67.28 38.26
C ALA A 203 -59.89 -67.76 39.62
N GLU A 204 -61.21 -67.64 39.92
CA GLU A 204 -62.25 -66.65 39.61
C GLU A 204 -63.43 -66.72 40.62
N GLN A 205 -64.23 -65.65 40.69
CA GLN A 205 -65.70 -65.55 40.94
C GLN A 205 -66.40 -66.16 42.20
N GLU A 206 -67.50 -65.49 42.59
CA GLU A 206 -68.65 -66.04 43.34
C GLU A 206 -69.52 -66.87 42.36
N GLU A 207 -70.20 -67.97 42.70
CA GLU A 207 -71.33 -68.13 43.64
C GLU A 207 -71.57 -69.64 43.92
N GLY A 208 -72.48 -69.97 44.86
CA GLY A 208 -73.32 -71.17 44.71
C GLY A 208 -73.43 -72.14 45.88
N GLN A 209 -74.51 -71.98 46.66
CA GLN A 209 -75.34 -73.04 47.29
C GLN A 209 -74.72 -74.20 48.09
N GLY A 210 -75.30 -74.47 49.28
CA GLY A 210 -75.69 -75.85 49.64
C GLY A 210 -75.21 -76.43 50.98
N SER A 211 -76.15 -76.54 51.93
CA SER A 211 -76.36 -77.65 52.91
C SER A 211 -75.18 -78.29 53.67
N ASP A 212 -75.36 -78.36 55.01
CA ASP A 212 -75.02 -79.50 55.89
C ASP A 212 -73.53 -79.90 56.09
N THR A 213 -73.05 -80.41 57.24
CA THR A 213 -73.55 -80.62 58.62
C THR A 213 -72.34 -80.89 59.53
N GLU A 214 -72.46 -80.68 60.86
CA GLU A 214 -71.59 -81.28 61.92
C GLU A 214 -70.08 -80.91 61.91
N ALA A 215 -69.27 -81.12 62.98
CA ALA A 215 -69.55 -81.25 64.42
C ALA A 215 -68.33 -80.85 65.31
N GLU A 216 -68.62 -80.60 66.58
CA GLU A 216 -67.77 -80.59 67.80
C GLU A 216 -66.23 -80.52 67.77
N ARG A 217 -65.70 -79.36 68.18
CA ARG A 217 -65.22 -79.09 69.57
C ARG A 217 -64.17 -80.02 70.22
N ALA A 218 -62.96 -79.48 70.42
CA ALA A 218 -62.08 -79.81 71.56
C ALA A 218 -61.61 -78.50 72.24
N LYS A 219 -61.89 -78.25 73.52
CA LYS A 219 -61.24 -78.75 74.75
C LYS A 219 -59.74 -78.40 74.85
N LEU A 220 -59.42 -77.57 75.85
CA LEU A 220 -58.06 -77.13 76.23
C LEU A 220 -57.94 -77.26 77.76
N VAL A 221 -56.76 -77.63 78.27
CA VAL A 221 -56.54 -77.98 79.70
C VAL A 221 -55.33 -77.28 80.31
N GLY A 222 -55.58 -76.46 81.35
CA GLY A 222 -54.71 -76.30 82.54
C GLY A 222 -53.36 -75.56 82.42
N VAL A 223 -52.68 -75.23 83.54
CA VAL A 223 -53.09 -75.31 84.97
C VAL A 223 -52.13 -74.49 85.89
N MET A 224 -52.60 -74.06 87.09
CA MET A 224 -51.87 -73.33 88.18
C MET A 224 -51.40 -71.87 87.88
N ARG A 225 -51.28 -70.93 88.84
CA ARG A 225 -51.38 -70.86 90.35
C ARG A 225 -51.73 -69.39 90.75
N GLY A 226 -52.15 -68.99 91.97
CA GLY A 226 -52.53 -69.69 93.22
C GLY A 226 -51.94 -69.05 94.51
N SER A 227 -52.66 -69.10 95.65
CA SER A 227 -52.35 -68.62 97.05
C SER A 227 -52.94 -67.25 97.46
N PRO A 228 -53.17 -66.97 98.77
CA PRO A 228 -53.12 -67.80 100.01
C PRO A 228 -54.58 -68.15 100.51
N CYS A 229 -55.05 -68.30 101.78
CA CYS A 229 -54.56 -68.06 103.17
C CYS A 229 -55.20 -68.98 104.24
N ILE A 230 -54.40 -69.37 105.26
CA ILE A 230 -54.66 -69.50 106.73
C ILE A 230 -55.99 -70.14 107.25
N ASP A 231 -55.94 -71.46 107.47
CA ASP A 231 -55.99 -72.20 108.77
C ASP A 231 -57.01 -71.92 109.91
N THR A 232 -57.58 -73.01 110.43
CA THR A 232 -57.64 -73.31 111.89
C THR A 232 -57.86 -74.82 112.12
N GLU A 233 -57.30 -75.39 113.20
CA GLU A 233 -57.26 -76.86 113.47
C GLU A 233 -58.11 -77.29 114.68
N SER A 234 -58.55 -78.56 114.71
CA SER A 234 -58.67 -79.34 115.97
C SER A 234 -58.79 -80.86 115.74
N GLU A 235 -57.99 -81.65 116.44
CA GLU A 235 -58.06 -83.12 116.58
C GLU A 235 -59.26 -83.55 117.48
N GLY A 236 -59.68 -84.82 117.65
CA GLY A 236 -59.25 -86.09 117.05
C GLY A 236 -59.88 -87.33 117.76
N THR A 237 -59.83 -88.49 117.09
CA THR A 237 -59.99 -89.90 117.55
C THR A 237 -60.69 -90.27 118.88
N ARG A 238 -61.62 -91.26 118.82
CA ARG A 238 -61.90 -92.40 119.77
C ARG A 238 -63.28 -93.05 119.45
N THR A 239 -63.60 -94.34 119.63
CA THR A 239 -62.87 -95.61 119.92
C THR A 239 -63.73 -96.76 119.35
N LEU A 240 -63.14 -97.88 118.88
CA LEU A 240 -63.93 -99.10 118.61
C LEU A 240 -64.41 -99.78 119.90
N VAL A 241 -65.69 -100.12 120.00
CA VAL A 241 -66.22 -101.07 120.99
C VAL A 241 -66.98 -102.17 120.27
N GLN A 242 -66.44 -103.38 120.28
CA GLN A 242 -67.06 -104.56 119.68
C GLN A 242 -67.74 -105.38 120.79
N ALA A 243 -69.05 -105.56 120.71
CA ALA A 243 -69.83 -106.33 121.67
C ALA A 243 -70.78 -107.31 120.94
N THR A 244 -70.71 -108.59 121.29
CA THR A 244 -71.50 -109.66 120.67
C THR A 244 -72.18 -110.52 121.73
N CYS A 245 -73.52 -110.47 121.83
CA CYS A 245 -74.26 -111.53 122.51
C CYS A 245 -75.73 -111.70 122.04
N ARG A 246 -75.96 -112.87 121.43
CA ARG A 246 -77.11 -113.79 121.53
C ARG A 246 -78.49 -113.27 122.02
N HIS A 247 -79.50 -113.53 121.18
CA HIS A 247 -80.84 -114.05 121.54
C HIS A 247 -81.34 -113.88 122.99
N VAL A 248 -82.30 -112.98 123.17
CA VAL A 248 -83.53 -113.24 123.95
C VAL A 248 -84.70 -112.72 123.13
N GLN A 249 -85.72 -113.54 122.88
CA GLN A 249 -86.95 -113.09 122.23
C GLN A 249 -87.93 -112.57 123.29
N GLY A 250 -88.32 -111.30 123.18
CA GLY A 250 -89.54 -110.77 123.76
C GLY A 250 -90.53 -110.46 122.64
N SER A 251 -91.77 -110.93 122.73
CA SER A 251 -92.83 -110.61 121.76
C SER A 251 -93.27 -109.16 121.93
N PRO A 252 -93.31 -108.33 120.87
CA PRO A 252 -93.77 -106.95 120.97
C PRO A 252 -95.28 -106.87 121.27
N SER A 253 -95.69 -105.78 121.91
CA SER A 253 -97.10 -105.44 122.10
C SER A 253 -97.74 -104.97 120.78
N GLU A 254 -99.07 -104.95 120.73
CA GLU A 254 -99.80 -104.34 119.60
C GLU A 254 -99.43 -102.85 119.43
N PRO A 255 -99.38 -102.34 118.18
CA PRO A 255 -98.95 -100.97 117.91
C PRO A 255 -100.00 -99.95 118.35
N VAL A 256 -99.62 -99.04 119.25
CA VAL A 256 -100.43 -97.86 119.59
C VAL A 256 -100.32 -96.86 118.44
N ASN A 257 -101.27 -96.92 117.51
CA ASN A 257 -101.45 -95.89 116.50
C ASN A 257 -101.97 -94.60 117.16
N PHE A 258 -101.13 -93.56 117.23
CA PHE A 258 -101.54 -92.22 117.58
C PHE A 258 -101.27 -91.26 116.42
N THR A 259 -102.22 -90.37 116.13
CA THR A 259 -102.10 -89.38 115.06
C THR A 259 -101.61 -88.06 115.65
N THR A 260 -100.52 -87.52 115.12
CA THR A 260 -100.08 -86.15 115.46
C THR A 260 -101.02 -85.10 114.86
N LEU A 261 -101.18 -83.97 115.55
CA LEU A 261 -101.89 -82.81 114.99
C LEU A 261 -101.11 -82.25 113.78
N SER A 262 -101.83 -81.70 112.81
CA SER A 262 -101.25 -80.98 111.67
C SER A 262 -100.50 -79.72 112.12
N CYS A 263 -99.42 -79.36 111.42
CA CYS A 263 -98.65 -78.14 111.67
C CYS A 263 -98.42 -77.34 110.38
N GLU A 264 -97.62 -76.26 110.45
CA GLU A 264 -97.27 -75.44 109.29
C GLU A 264 -96.46 -76.24 108.25
N PRO A 265 -96.43 -75.83 106.97
CA PRO A 265 -95.67 -76.52 105.94
C PRO A 265 -94.16 -76.44 106.17
N ASP A 266 -93.38 -77.23 105.42
CA ASP A 266 -91.92 -77.03 105.38
C ASP A 266 -91.55 -75.75 104.59
N PRO A 267 -90.36 -75.16 104.84
CA PRO A 267 -89.81 -74.11 103.99
C PRO A 267 -89.64 -74.60 102.53
N PRO A 268 -90.09 -73.85 101.52
CA PRO A 268 -89.94 -74.26 100.12
C PRO A 268 -88.51 -74.05 99.61
N SER A 269 -88.14 -74.79 98.57
CA SER A 269 -86.92 -74.52 97.80
C SER A 269 -86.96 -73.13 97.14
N ALA A 270 -85.82 -72.44 97.06
CA ALA A 270 -85.70 -71.15 96.38
C ALA A 270 -86.25 -71.18 94.94
N PRO A 271 -86.91 -70.09 94.47
CA PRO A 271 -87.47 -70.04 93.13
C PRO A 271 -86.37 -69.94 92.06
N TRP A 272 -86.59 -70.48 90.87
CA TRP A 272 -85.64 -70.35 89.75
C TRP A 272 -86.23 -69.54 88.58
N LYS A 273 -85.37 -68.89 87.81
CA LYS A 273 -85.72 -68.18 86.57
C LYS A 273 -86.04 -69.21 85.48
N ALA A 274 -87.31 -69.35 85.13
CA ALA A 274 -87.76 -70.14 83.98
C ALA A 274 -87.72 -69.35 82.66
N GLY A 275 -87.61 -68.03 82.73
CA GLY A 275 -87.48 -67.15 81.57
C GLY A 275 -87.52 -65.67 81.97
N GLY A 276 -87.41 -64.77 81.00
CA GLY A 276 -87.48 -63.33 81.26
C GLY A 276 -87.36 -62.48 80.00
N THR A 277 -87.45 -61.16 80.20
CA THR A 277 -87.18 -60.10 79.21
C THR A 277 -86.44 -58.97 79.92
N LYS A 278 -86.08 -57.91 79.18
CA LYS A 278 -85.51 -56.69 79.76
C LYS A 278 -86.40 -55.95 80.77
N THR A 279 -87.65 -56.37 80.97
CA THR A 279 -88.57 -55.77 81.95
C THR A 279 -89.42 -56.79 82.73
N SER A 280 -89.08 -58.09 82.67
CA SER A 280 -89.82 -59.13 83.41
C SER A 280 -88.99 -60.39 83.70
N LEU A 281 -89.32 -61.07 84.80
CA LEU A 281 -88.76 -62.36 85.18
C LEU A 281 -89.91 -63.35 85.42
N VAL A 282 -89.80 -64.55 84.85
CA VAL A 282 -90.71 -65.67 85.11
C VAL A 282 -90.03 -66.58 86.11
N LEU A 283 -90.61 -66.68 87.30
CA LEU A 283 -90.11 -67.45 88.43
C LEU A 283 -90.98 -68.70 88.63
N GLN A 284 -90.35 -69.83 88.93
CA GLN A 284 -91.00 -71.12 89.20
C GLN A 284 -90.44 -71.76 90.47
N TRP A 285 -91.25 -72.59 91.14
CA TRP A 285 -90.88 -73.26 92.38
C TRP A 285 -91.59 -74.61 92.56
N LYS A 286 -91.13 -75.40 93.53
CA LYS A 286 -91.74 -76.68 93.93
C LYS A 286 -92.59 -76.50 95.20
N ALA A 287 -93.48 -77.46 95.45
CA ALA A 287 -94.24 -77.51 96.71
C ALA A 287 -93.37 -78.17 97.80
N PRO A 288 -93.29 -77.62 99.01
CA PRO A 288 -92.77 -78.32 100.18
C PRO A 288 -93.77 -79.37 100.70
N CYS A 289 -93.39 -80.11 101.74
CA CYS A 289 -94.30 -80.97 102.49
C CYS A 289 -95.37 -80.14 103.21
N ASP A 290 -96.59 -80.67 103.28
CA ASP A 290 -97.78 -79.98 103.78
C ASP A 290 -98.16 -80.36 105.23
N ASN A 291 -97.41 -81.29 105.83
CA ASN A 291 -97.42 -81.62 107.26
C ASN A 291 -98.83 -81.85 107.84
N GLY A 292 -99.70 -82.47 107.04
CA GLY A 292 -101.05 -82.89 107.42
C GLY A 292 -102.16 -81.85 107.16
N SER A 293 -101.85 -80.64 106.69
CA SER A 293 -102.83 -79.66 106.23
C SER A 293 -102.40 -79.09 104.87
N LYS A 294 -103.30 -79.16 103.89
CA LYS A 294 -102.99 -78.91 102.48
C LYS A 294 -102.45 -77.48 102.25
N ILE A 295 -101.34 -77.36 101.51
CA ILE A 295 -100.84 -76.06 101.08
C ILE A 295 -101.82 -75.42 100.09
N HIS A 296 -102.30 -74.23 100.45
CA HIS A 296 -103.29 -73.46 99.69
C HIS A 296 -102.71 -72.22 99.01
N ASN A 297 -101.63 -71.62 99.54
CA ASN A 297 -100.98 -70.45 98.93
C ASN A 297 -99.45 -70.49 99.08
N TYR A 298 -98.76 -69.77 98.21
CA TYR A 298 -97.35 -69.42 98.28
C TYR A 298 -97.20 -67.91 98.45
N LEU A 299 -96.16 -67.49 99.17
CA LEU A 299 -95.83 -66.11 99.49
C LEU A 299 -94.44 -65.80 98.91
N LEU A 300 -94.37 -65.09 97.80
CA LEU A 300 -93.12 -64.68 97.17
C LEU A 300 -92.80 -63.23 97.57
N GLN A 301 -91.57 -63.01 98.00
CA GLN A 301 -91.02 -61.69 98.31
C GLN A 301 -89.82 -61.34 97.43
N TRP A 302 -89.56 -60.05 97.30
CA TRP A 302 -88.45 -59.46 96.53
C TRP A 302 -87.89 -58.19 97.17
N ASP A 303 -86.69 -57.77 96.76
CA ASP A 303 -86.01 -56.55 97.27
C ASP A 303 -86.26 -55.28 96.42
N GLU A 304 -87.19 -55.34 95.46
CA GLU A 304 -87.39 -54.34 94.39
C GLU A 304 -86.09 -53.96 93.63
N GLY A 305 -85.04 -54.79 93.70
CA GLY A 305 -83.74 -54.54 93.07
C GLY A 305 -82.90 -53.48 93.78
N LYS A 306 -83.24 -53.13 95.03
CA LYS A 306 -82.52 -52.14 95.85
C LYS A 306 -81.22 -52.71 96.44
N GLY A 307 -81.08 -54.04 96.53
CA GLY A 307 -79.91 -54.70 97.12
C GLY A 307 -79.80 -54.53 98.65
N THR A 308 -80.82 -53.98 99.32
CA THR A 308 -80.81 -53.66 100.76
C THR A 308 -81.07 -54.87 101.67
N GLY A 309 -81.60 -55.97 101.11
CA GLY A 309 -82.07 -57.12 101.89
C GLY A 309 -83.43 -56.92 102.58
N GLU A 310 -84.09 -55.78 102.36
CA GLU A 310 -85.48 -55.56 102.77
C GLU A 310 -86.43 -56.21 101.75
N PHE A 311 -87.28 -57.12 102.20
CA PHE A 311 -88.09 -57.97 101.33
C PHE A 311 -89.59 -57.63 101.40
N GLU A 312 -90.13 -57.08 100.31
CA GLU A 312 -91.56 -56.80 100.12
C GLU A 312 -92.29 -57.96 99.42
N GLN A 313 -93.61 -58.08 99.58
CA GLN A 313 -94.41 -59.14 98.94
C GLN A 313 -94.77 -58.79 97.49
N CYS A 314 -94.24 -59.54 96.52
CA CYS A 314 -94.59 -59.37 95.09
C CYS A 314 -95.64 -60.39 94.58
N TYR A 315 -95.85 -61.52 95.26
CA TYR A 315 -96.96 -62.44 94.96
C TYR A 315 -97.47 -63.18 96.20
N TYR A 316 -98.79 -63.37 96.25
CA TYR A 316 -99.46 -64.29 97.17
C TYR A 316 -100.57 -65.03 96.42
N GLY A 317 -100.54 -66.36 96.39
CA GLY A 317 -101.56 -67.15 95.69
C GLY A 317 -101.20 -68.63 95.49
N PRO A 318 -102.09 -69.43 94.87
CA PRO A 318 -101.96 -70.89 94.78
C PRO A 318 -101.03 -71.41 93.68
N GLN A 319 -100.53 -70.55 92.79
CA GLN A 319 -99.73 -71.00 91.64
C GLN A 319 -98.27 -71.28 92.04
N LYS A 320 -97.65 -72.26 91.35
CA LYS A 320 -96.24 -72.64 91.53
C LYS A 320 -95.28 -71.85 90.61
N GLN A 321 -95.78 -70.73 90.06
CA GLN A 321 -95.06 -69.85 89.17
C GLN A 321 -95.64 -68.43 89.22
N TYR A 322 -94.83 -67.43 88.93
CA TYR A 322 -95.26 -66.03 88.80
C TYR A 322 -94.37 -65.26 87.82
N ARG A 323 -94.95 -64.34 87.05
CA ARG A 323 -94.18 -63.39 86.24
C ARG A 323 -94.14 -62.03 86.93
N VAL A 324 -92.99 -61.69 87.49
CA VAL A 324 -92.69 -60.33 87.95
C VAL A 324 -92.49 -59.44 86.72
N THR A 325 -93.10 -58.25 86.71
CA THR A 325 -93.07 -57.30 85.58
C THR A 325 -92.77 -55.89 86.08
N LYS A 326 -92.57 -54.94 85.15
CA LYS A 326 -92.09 -53.57 85.43
C LYS A 326 -90.67 -53.54 86.04
N LEU A 327 -89.88 -54.57 85.76
CA LEU A 327 -88.46 -54.59 86.13
C LEU A 327 -87.66 -53.61 85.27
N SER A 328 -86.55 -53.12 85.80
CA SER A 328 -85.55 -52.36 85.05
C SER A 328 -84.68 -53.30 84.18
N PRO A 329 -84.24 -52.88 82.98
CA PRO A 329 -83.26 -53.61 82.18
C PRO A 329 -81.91 -53.78 82.89
N ALA A 330 -81.16 -54.83 82.54
CA ALA A 330 -79.81 -55.13 83.05
C ALA A 330 -79.66 -55.01 84.60
N SER A 331 -80.74 -55.28 85.35
CA SER A 331 -80.84 -55.00 86.79
C SER A 331 -80.97 -56.27 87.61
N LYS A 332 -80.33 -56.27 88.79
CA LYS A 332 -80.36 -57.33 89.78
C LYS A 332 -81.64 -57.25 90.62
N TYR A 333 -82.25 -58.39 90.92
CA TYR A 333 -83.37 -58.53 91.85
C TYR A 333 -83.17 -59.78 92.72
N CYS A 334 -83.38 -59.65 94.02
CA CYS A 334 -83.27 -60.73 95.00
C CYS A 334 -84.66 -61.28 95.34
N PHE A 335 -84.86 -62.60 95.38
CA PHE A 335 -86.18 -63.23 95.64
C PHE A 335 -86.13 -64.31 96.72
N ARG A 336 -87.21 -64.44 97.52
CA ARG A 336 -87.41 -65.54 98.48
C ARG A 336 -88.88 -65.96 98.59
N LEU A 337 -89.16 -67.18 99.05
CA LEU A 337 -90.49 -67.80 98.96
C LEU A 337 -90.88 -68.52 100.25
N ALA A 338 -92.15 -68.46 100.67
CA ALA A 338 -92.74 -69.27 101.75
C ALA A 338 -94.03 -69.97 101.27
N ALA A 339 -94.51 -70.97 102.02
CA ALA A 339 -95.75 -71.72 101.72
C ALA A 339 -96.76 -71.64 102.88
N LYS A 340 -98.06 -71.75 102.60
CA LYS A 340 -99.13 -71.58 103.59
C LYS A 340 -100.20 -72.68 103.49
N ASN A 341 -100.53 -73.29 104.63
CA ASN A 341 -101.70 -74.16 104.83
C ASN A 341 -102.67 -73.53 105.85
N ASP A 342 -103.61 -74.30 106.39
CA ASP A 342 -104.60 -73.80 107.35
C ASP A 342 -104.03 -73.59 108.76
N MET A 343 -102.89 -74.22 109.08
CA MET A 343 -102.20 -74.08 110.36
C MET A 343 -101.34 -72.81 110.43
N GLY A 344 -100.76 -72.39 109.29
CA GLY A 344 -99.94 -71.18 109.21
C GLY A 344 -98.99 -71.12 108.02
N VAL A 345 -97.89 -70.38 108.16
CA VAL A 345 -96.97 -69.99 107.07
C VAL A 345 -95.56 -70.48 107.38
N SER A 346 -94.99 -71.26 106.48
CA SER A 346 -93.65 -71.82 106.63
C SER A 346 -92.53 -70.76 106.56
N GLY A 347 -91.35 -71.13 107.04
CA GLY A 347 -90.14 -70.31 106.89
C GLY A 347 -89.84 -70.01 105.42
N PHE A 348 -89.22 -68.85 105.16
CA PHE A 348 -88.79 -68.50 103.81
C PHE A 348 -87.64 -69.40 103.32
N SER A 349 -87.61 -69.61 102.00
CA SER A 349 -86.46 -70.15 101.28
C SER A 349 -85.23 -69.28 101.44
N GLU A 350 -84.07 -69.86 101.13
CA GLU A 350 -82.88 -69.10 100.74
C GLU A 350 -83.21 -68.03 99.69
N ALA A 351 -82.53 -66.90 99.76
CA ALA A 351 -82.68 -65.80 98.82
C ALA A 351 -81.83 -66.04 97.56
N VAL A 352 -82.37 -65.68 96.39
CA VAL A 352 -81.73 -65.90 95.09
C VAL A 352 -81.61 -64.61 94.28
N ASP A 353 -80.41 -64.39 93.75
CA ASP A 353 -80.06 -63.25 92.89
C ASP A 353 -80.38 -63.54 91.42
N LEU A 354 -81.23 -62.74 90.78
CA LEU A 354 -81.66 -62.91 89.39
C LEU A 354 -81.64 -61.60 88.60
N PHE A 355 -81.18 -61.66 87.34
CA PHE A 355 -80.99 -60.49 86.47
C PHE A 355 -81.99 -60.47 85.30
N THR A 356 -82.48 -59.28 84.93
CA THR A 356 -83.18 -59.05 83.65
C THR A 356 -82.20 -59.13 82.46
N SER A 357 -82.71 -59.31 81.23
CA SER A 357 -81.86 -59.28 80.04
C SER A 357 -81.47 -57.86 79.64
N GLU A 358 -80.42 -57.74 78.82
CA GLU A 358 -79.97 -56.45 78.25
C GLU A 358 -80.79 -56.08 77.00
N GLY A 359 -80.21 -55.30 76.09
CA GLY A 359 -80.82 -54.94 74.81
C GLY A 359 -79.79 -54.32 73.85
N VAL A 360 -80.27 -53.89 72.68
CA VAL A 360 -79.41 -53.26 71.64
C VAL A 360 -78.70 -52.00 72.14
N PRO A 361 -77.50 -51.66 71.60
CA PRO A 361 -76.75 -50.50 72.07
C PRO A 361 -77.47 -49.17 71.77
N ALA A 362 -77.14 -48.15 72.56
CA ALA A 362 -77.57 -46.79 72.27
C ALA A 362 -77.00 -46.30 70.92
N THR A 363 -77.84 -45.63 70.14
CA THR A 363 -77.50 -44.96 68.88
C THR A 363 -76.21 -44.13 69.05
N PRO A 364 -75.16 -44.38 68.26
CA PRO A 364 -73.93 -43.61 68.35
C PRO A 364 -74.17 -42.16 67.88
N LEU A 365 -73.35 -41.24 68.39
CA LEU A 365 -73.26 -39.89 67.82
C LEU A 365 -72.73 -39.95 66.38
N CYS A 366 -72.94 -38.88 65.63
CA CYS A 366 -72.43 -38.76 64.26
C CYS A 366 -70.89 -38.78 64.22
N ALA A 367 -70.34 -39.12 63.06
CA ALA A 367 -68.89 -39.17 62.87
C ALA A 367 -68.31 -37.76 62.70
N GLU A 368 -67.19 -37.49 63.37
CA GLU A 368 -66.40 -36.26 63.26
C GLU A 368 -65.22 -36.48 62.31
N LEU A 369 -64.89 -35.47 61.50
CA LEU A 369 -63.70 -35.48 60.65
C LEU A 369 -62.46 -35.05 61.43
N VAL A 370 -61.49 -35.95 61.55
CA VAL A 370 -60.19 -35.68 62.18
C VAL A 370 -59.23 -35.05 61.17
N LYS A 371 -59.20 -35.59 59.95
CA LYS A 371 -58.38 -35.07 58.85
C LYS A 371 -58.89 -35.59 57.50
N ALA A 372 -58.88 -34.71 56.49
CA ALA A 372 -59.06 -35.07 55.09
C ALA A 372 -57.71 -35.20 54.36
N GLY A 373 -57.73 -35.95 53.26
CA GLY A 373 -56.74 -35.92 52.20
C GLY A 373 -57.43 -35.99 50.83
N HIS A 374 -56.62 -36.01 49.77
CA HIS A 374 -57.07 -36.03 48.38
C HIS A 374 -57.89 -37.29 48.00
N ASN A 375 -57.62 -38.47 48.57
CA ASN A 375 -58.36 -39.71 48.30
C ASN A 375 -58.78 -40.48 49.56
N TRP A 376 -58.81 -39.82 50.72
CA TRP A 376 -59.15 -40.42 52.01
C TRP A 376 -59.74 -39.44 53.02
N LEU A 377 -60.55 -39.96 53.94
CA LEU A 377 -61.14 -39.23 55.07
C LEU A 377 -60.92 -40.04 56.37
N HIS A 378 -60.26 -39.42 57.35
CA HIS A 378 -60.09 -40.02 58.68
C HIS A 378 -61.14 -39.51 59.64
N LEU A 379 -62.00 -40.43 60.09
CA LEU A 379 -63.21 -40.18 60.85
C LEU A 379 -63.11 -40.83 62.23
N GLN A 380 -63.64 -40.15 63.23
CA GLN A 380 -63.80 -40.67 64.60
C GLN A 380 -65.27 -40.56 65.04
N TRP A 381 -65.65 -41.35 66.04
CA TRP A 381 -66.96 -41.24 66.69
C TRP A 381 -66.82 -41.59 68.17
N GLN A 382 -67.80 -41.21 68.99
CA GLN A 382 -67.78 -41.52 70.41
C GLN A 382 -68.24 -42.96 70.68
N ARG A 383 -67.68 -43.60 71.71
CA ARG A 383 -68.06 -44.95 72.13
C ARG A 383 -69.44 -44.91 72.81
N SER A 384 -70.44 -45.59 72.24
CA SER A 384 -71.71 -45.87 72.93
C SER A 384 -71.45 -46.50 74.31
N ALA A 385 -72.29 -46.16 75.30
CA ALA A 385 -72.11 -46.62 76.68
C ALA A 385 -72.01 -48.15 76.78
N ALA A 386 -70.97 -48.64 77.43
CA ALA A 386 -70.70 -50.07 77.57
C ALA A 386 -71.69 -50.74 78.55
N PRO A 387 -72.12 -51.98 78.28
CA PRO A 387 -73.04 -52.70 79.17
C PRO A 387 -72.30 -53.20 80.44
N PRO A 388 -73.01 -53.35 81.57
CA PRO A 388 -72.44 -53.88 82.82
C PRO A 388 -72.02 -55.35 82.72
N SER A 389 -72.51 -56.08 81.71
CA SER A 389 -72.06 -57.43 81.34
C SER A 389 -70.60 -57.51 80.90
N GLY A 390 -70.00 -56.39 80.45
CA GLY A 390 -68.65 -56.35 79.89
C GLY A 390 -68.56 -56.66 78.39
N ASP A 391 -69.70 -56.87 77.72
CA ASP A 391 -69.75 -57.22 76.30
C ASP A 391 -69.18 -56.14 75.37
N SER A 392 -68.57 -56.59 74.27
CA SER A 392 -67.94 -55.72 73.28
C SER A 392 -68.97 -55.14 72.30
N ILE A 393 -69.06 -53.81 72.26
CA ILE A 393 -69.82 -53.08 71.25
C ILE A 393 -68.96 -52.93 69.98
N PHE A 394 -69.56 -53.28 68.84
CA PHE A 394 -68.99 -53.12 67.50
C PHE A 394 -69.68 -51.97 66.77
N TYR A 395 -69.03 -51.42 65.75
CA TYR A 395 -69.50 -50.30 64.95
C TYR A 395 -69.40 -50.61 63.46
N ILE A 396 -70.45 -50.29 62.74
CA ILE A 396 -70.49 -50.24 61.28
C ILE A 396 -70.42 -48.77 60.88
N LEU A 397 -69.45 -48.39 60.04
CA LEU A 397 -69.46 -47.11 59.33
C LEU A 397 -70.00 -47.35 57.93
N GLU A 398 -71.00 -46.57 57.53
CA GLU A 398 -71.56 -46.58 56.19
C GLU A 398 -71.30 -45.23 55.52
N MET A 399 -70.92 -45.23 54.24
CA MET A 399 -70.67 -44.05 53.43
C MET A 399 -71.50 -44.04 52.15
N GLU A 400 -71.86 -42.84 51.67
CA GLU A 400 -72.47 -42.61 50.37
C GLU A 400 -71.72 -41.51 49.61
N GLU A 401 -71.46 -41.72 48.33
CA GLU A 401 -70.87 -40.72 47.43
C GLU A 401 -71.98 -39.83 46.85
N GLU A 402 -71.88 -38.51 47.06
CA GLU A 402 -72.92 -37.58 46.60
C GLU A 402 -73.01 -37.57 45.07
N GLY A 403 -74.19 -37.88 44.54
CA GLY A 403 -74.45 -37.96 43.09
C GLY A 403 -74.44 -39.39 42.52
N MET A 404 -73.82 -40.38 43.19
CA MET A 404 -73.80 -41.76 42.69
C MET A 404 -75.15 -42.49 42.87
N GLY A 405 -76.01 -42.02 43.79
CA GLY A 405 -77.38 -42.53 43.99
C GLY A 405 -77.47 -43.99 44.46
N CYS A 406 -76.36 -44.57 44.90
CA CYS A 406 -76.23 -45.99 45.24
C CYS A 406 -76.48 -46.31 46.72
N GLY A 407 -76.83 -45.30 47.55
CA GLY A 407 -77.11 -45.45 48.96
C GLY A 407 -75.85 -45.63 49.83
N PHE A 408 -76.09 -45.69 51.13
CA PHE A 408 -75.07 -45.94 52.15
C PHE A 408 -74.50 -47.36 52.04
N LYS A 409 -73.22 -47.47 51.64
CA LYS A 409 -72.43 -48.70 51.57
C LYS A 409 -71.52 -48.83 52.78
N LYS A 410 -71.38 -50.04 53.33
CA LYS A 410 -70.47 -50.31 54.47
C LYS A 410 -69.01 -50.10 54.08
N CYS A 411 -68.26 -49.35 54.88
CA CYS A 411 -66.81 -49.13 54.70
C CYS A 411 -65.97 -49.50 55.94
N TYR A 412 -66.56 -49.56 57.13
CA TYR A 412 -65.95 -50.15 58.32
C TYR A 412 -66.90 -51.11 59.02
N ASP A 413 -66.33 -52.13 59.65
CA ASP A 413 -67.01 -53.06 60.55
C ASP A 413 -66.00 -53.48 61.64
N GLY A 414 -66.30 -53.22 62.91
CA GLY A 414 -65.42 -53.61 64.02
C GLY A 414 -65.52 -52.75 65.29
N TYR A 415 -64.72 -53.10 66.31
CA TYR A 415 -64.79 -52.50 67.65
C TYR A 415 -64.10 -51.13 67.81
N LYS A 416 -63.40 -50.62 66.78
CA LYS A 416 -62.69 -49.33 66.88
C LYS A 416 -63.67 -48.18 66.71
N THR A 417 -63.36 -47.04 67.32
CA THR A 417 -64.13 -45.79 67.25
C THR A 417 -63.51 -44.77 66.28
N SER A 418 -62.72 -45.25 65.33
CA SER A 418 -62.03 -44.43 64.33
C SER A 418 -61.69 -45.27 63.10
N HIS A 419 -61.85 -44.70 61.90
CA HIS A 419 -61.54 -45.36 60.63
C HIS A 419 -60.96 -44.36 59.62
N THR A 420 -60.21 -44.85 58.63
CA THR A 420 -59.78 -44.05 57.48
C THR A 420 -60.42 -44.64 56.22
N ALA A 421 -61.48 -44.01 55.74
CA ALA A 421 -62.03 -44.32 54.43
C ALA A 421 -60.99 -43.94 53.38
N LYS A 422 -60.72 -44.82 52.41
CA LYS A 422 -59.68 -44.66 51.37
C LYS A 422 -60.26 -44.98 50.00
N ASN A 423 -59.50 -44.68 48.95
CA ASN A 423 -59.88 -44.85 47.55
C ASN A 423 -61.13 -44.03 47.18
N LEU A 424 -61.27 -42.88 47.86
CA LEU A 424 -62.30 -41.88 47.57
C LEU A 424 -61.85 -41.04 46.37
N GLN A 425 -62.81 -40.50 45.63
CA GLN A 425 -62.55 -39.50 44.60
C GLN A 425 -62.10 -38.18 45.24
N ARG A 426 -61.28 -37.42 44.52
CA ARG A 426 -60.76 -36.12 44.95
C ARG A 426 -61.81 -35.02 44.82
N CYS A 427 -61.71 -33.99 45.65
CA CYS A 427 -62.66 -32.85 45.73
C CYS A 427 -64.15 -33.26 45.83
N THR A 428 -64.44 -34.48 46.28
CA THR A 428 -65.76 -35.12 46.21
C THR A 428 -66.40 -35.19 47.59
N LYS A 429 -67.72 -34.97 47.64
CA LYS A 429 -68.50 -35.01 48.88
C LYS A 429 -68.98 -36.42 49.22
N TYR A 430 -68.77 -36.80 50.47
CA TYR A 430 -69.18 -38.07 51.04
C TYR A 430 -70.04 -37.86 52.28
N LYS A 431 -71.12 -38.63 52.37
CA LYS A 431 -72.06 -38.64 53.49
C LYS A 431 -71.78 -39.89 54.34
N PHE A 432 -71.73 -39.75 55.66
CA PHE A 432 -71.36 -40.83 56.59
C PHE A 432 -72.36 -41.01 57.73
N ARG A 433 -72.60 -42.25 58.15
CA ARG A 433 -73.36 -42.58 59.36
C ARG A 433 -72.79 -43.81 60.06
N VAL A 434 -72.95 -43.87 61.38
CA VAL A 434 -72.45 -44.95 62.25
C VAL A 434 -73.62 -45.76 62.80
N VAL A 435 -73.49 -47.08 62.88
CA VAL A 435 -74.43 -47.99 63.56
C VAL A 435 -73.67 -48.79 64.61
N ALA A 436 -74.13 -48.83 65.86
CA ALA A 436 -73.54 -49.65 66.91
C ALA A 436 -74.26 -51.00 67.01
N TYR A 437 -73.58 -52.09 67.38
CA TYR A 437 -74.21 -53.39 67.58
C TYR A 437 -73.54 -54.27 68.65
N ASN A 438 -74.33 -55.17 69.24
CA ASN A 438 -73.92 -56.22 70.18
C ASN A 438 -74.68 -57.53 69.84
N ALA A 439 -74.62 -58.54 70.72
CA ALA A 439 -75.31 -59.82 70.53
C ALA A 439 -76.85 -59.71 70.45
N GLU A 440 -77.45 -58.68 71.08
CA GLU A 440 -78.90 -58.43 71.05
C GLU A 440 -79.36 -57.71 69.76
N GLY A 441 -78.43 -57.17 68.96
CA GLY A 441 -78.70 -56.57 67.65
C GLY A 441 -78.08 -55.19 67.41
N LYS A 442 -78.58 -54.51 66.37
CA LYS A 442 -78.11 -53.19 65.91
C LYS A 442 -78.91 -52.04 66.53
N SER A 443 -78.25 -50.91 66.77
CA SER A 443 -78.88 -49.62 67.06
C SER A 443 -79.56 -49.02 65.81
N ASN A 444 -80.28 -47.92 65.99
CA ASN A 444 -80.55 -47.02 64.86
C ASN A 444 -79.22 -46.41 64.36
N PRO A 445 -79.12 -45.97 63.10
CA PRO A 445 -77.98 -45.17 62.64
C PRO A 445 -77.88 -43.82 63.35
N SER A 446 -76.67 -43.26 63.38
CA SER A 446 -76.42 -41.87 63.77
C SER A 446 -77.09 -40.89 62.81
N GLN A 447 -77.09 -39.60 63.19
CA GLN A 447 -77.26 -38.53 62.21
C GLN A 447 -76.17 -38.61 61.12
N VAL A 448 -76.49 -38.14 59.92
CA VAL A 448 -75.57 -38.12 58.79
C VAL A 448 -74.61 -36.94 58.91
N SER A 449 -73.31 -37.20 58.81
CA SER A 449 -72.27 -36.18 58.63
C SER A 449 -71.89 -36.06 57.15
N GLU A 450 -71.55 -34.86 56.68
CA GLU A 450 -71.13 -34.63 55.29
C GLU A 450 -69.74 -33.99 55.26
N PHE A 451 -68.82 -34.59 54.48
CA PHE A 451 -67.42 -34.17 54.40
C PHE A 451 -66.88 -34.29 52.98
N SER A 452 -66.04 -33.36 52.54
CA SER A 452 -65.32 -33.44 51.26
C SER A 452 -63.90 -33.99 51.44
N THR A 453 -63.43 -34.79 50.48
CA THR A 453 -61.99 -34.94 50.23
C THR A 453 -61.39 -33.62 49.75
N CYS A 454 -60.09 -33.44 49.96
CA CYS A 454 -59.38 -32.28 49.40
C CYS A 454 -59.21 -32.43 47.87
N PRO A 455 -58.96 -31.33 47.14
CA PRO A 455 -58.25 -31.41 45.86
C PRO A 455 -56.80 -31.91 46.07
N ASP A 456 -56.17 -32.30 44.96
CA ASP A 456 -54.75 -32.67 44.85
C ASP A 456 -54.01 -31.59 44.04
N SER A 457 -52.66 -31.62 44.00
CA SER A 457 -51.92 -30.71 43.13
C SER A 457 -52.08 -31.11 41.63
N PRO A 458 -52.14 -30.14 40.71
CA PRO A 458 -52.34 -30.43 39.28
C PRO A 458 -51.11 -31.09 38.64
N SER A 459 -51.30 -31.74 37.48
CA SER A 459 -50.17 -32.17 36.63
C SER A 459 -49.41 -30.95 36.11
N CYS A 460 -48.20 -31.15 35.57
CA CYS A 460 -47.53 -30.07 34.85
C CYS A 460 -48.39 -29.58 33.65
N PRO A 461 -48.30 -28.28 33.27
CA PRO A 461 -48.86 -27.78 32.01
C PRO A 461 -48.12 -28.41 30.82
N ARG A 462 -48.79 -28.43 29.67
CA ARG A 462 -48.33 -29.14 28.46
C ARG A 462 -48.01 -28.16 27.34
N GLY A 463 -47.47 -28.65 26.23
CA GLY A 463 -47.38 -27.88 24.97
C GLY A 463 -46.55 -26.60 25.01
N LEU A 464 -45.62 -26.42 25.97
CA LEU A 464 -44.77 -25.23 26.06
C LEU A 464 -43.92 -25.08 24.77
N ALA A 465 -44.25 -24.07 23.97
CA ALA A 465 -43.66 -23.86 22.65
C ALA A 465 -43.46 -22.37 22.34
N VAL A 466 -42.53 -22.06 21.43
CA VAL A 466 -42.37 -20.71 20.87
C VAL A 466 -43.55 -20.41 19.95
N ARG A 467 -44.14 -19.23 20.13
CA ARG A 467 -45.17 -18.67 19.27
C ARG A 467 -44.52 -17.65 18.33
N GLY A 468 -44.92 -17.64 17.06
CA GLY A 468 -44.41 -16.68 16.08
C GLY A 468 -42.91 -16.80 15.82
N LYS A 469 -42.18 -15.68 15.88
CA LYS A 469 -40.75 -15.58 15.55
C LYS A 469 -39.96 -15.02 16.74
N VAL A 470 -38.91 -15.74 17.16
CA VAL A 470 -37.94 -15.24 18.15
C VAL A 470 -37.29 -13.95 17.63
N LEU A 471 -37.33 -12.89 18.44
CA LEU A 471 -36.69 -11.60 18.19
C LEU A 471 -35.43 -11.47 19.06
N PRO A 472 -34.50 -10.54 18.74
CA PRO A 472 -33.26 -10.41 19.50
C PRO A 472 -33.45 -10.08 20.99
N ASN A 473 -34.51 -9.32 21.31
CA ASN A 473 -34.80 -8.82 22.65
C ASN A 473 -36.14 -9.34 23.23
N SER A 474 -36.83 -10.24 22.53
CA SER A 474 -38.08 -10.83 23.00
C SER A 474 -38.42 -12.16 22.35
N LEU A 475 -39.20 -12.99 23.05
CA LEU A 475 -39.80 -14.21 22.51
C LEU A 475 -41.22 -14.36 23.05
N GLU A 476 -42.15 -14.77 22.19
CA GLU A 476 -43.48 -15.21 22.61
C GLU A 476 -43.45 -16.72 22.86
N VAL A 477 -44.09 -17.15 23.94
CA VAL A 477 -44.35 -18.56 24.25
C VAL A 477 -45.81 -18.78 24.57
N CYS A 478 -46.31 -19.96 24.24
CA CYS A 478 -47.62 -20.46 24.65
C CYS A 478 -47.52 -21.86 25.24
N TRP A 479 -48.54 -22.27 25.98
CA TRP A 479 -48.65 -23.58 26.61
C TRP A 479 -50.12 -24.03 26.65
N GLU A 480 -50.37 -25.22 27.15
CA GLU A 480 -51.69 -25.82 27.34
C GLU A 480 -51.94 -26.13 28.83
N SER A 481 -53.21 -26.24 29.19
CA SER A 481 -53.64 -26.69 30.51
C SER A 481 -53.11 -28.10 30.86
N PRO A 482 -52.97 -28.43 32.16
CA PRO A 482 -52.63 -29.79 32.58
C PRO A 482 -53.63 -30.85 32.08
N ASN A 483 -53.23 -32.12 32.10
CA ASN A 483 -54.12 -33.25 31.80
C ASN A 483 -55.00 -33.63 33.01
N ASP A 484 -54.54 -33.31 34.21
CA ASP A 484 -55.21 -33.54 35.48
C ASP A 484 -55.08 -32.25 36.31
N ASP A 485 -56.20 -31.63 36.67
CA ASP A 485 -56.26 -30.34 37.38
C ASP A 485 -56.15 -30.49 38.91
N GLY A 486 -56.12 -31.72 39.43
CA GLY A 486 -56.17 -31.97 40.86
C GLY A 486 -57.60 -32.11 41.41
N GLY A 487 -58.63 -32.02 40.58
CA GLY A 487 -60.04 -31.94 40.99
C GLY A 487 -60.48 -30.53 41.41
N SER A 488 -59.69 -29.50 41.08
CA SER A 488 -60.00 -28.09 41.33
C SER A 488 -59.43 -27.25 40.20
N GLU A 489 -60.14 -26.22 39.76
CA GLU A 489 -59.74 -25.41 38.61
C GLU A 489 -58.35 -24.77 38.77
N VAL A 490 -57.61 -24.68 37.66
CA VAL A 490 -56.30 -24.03 37.62
C VAL A 490 -56.50 -22.51 37.69
N THR A 491 -56.12 -21.92 38.82
CA THR A 491 -56.30 -20.49 39.10
C THR A 491 -55.30 -19.60 38.36
N LYS A 492 -54.09 -20.09 38.09
CA LYS A 492 -53.04 -19.39 37.35
C LYS A 492 -51.91 -20.30 36.87
N TYR A 493 -51.22 -19.85 35.84
CA TYR A 493 -49.93 -20.32 35.37
C TYR A 493 -48.81 -19.38 35.83
N VAL A 494 -47.61 -19.92 35.96
CA VAL A 494 -46.39 -19.21 36.31
C VAL A 494 -45.30 -19.62 35.32
N LEU A 495 -44.78 -18.65 34.56
CA LEU A 495 -43.69 -18.85 33.60
C LEU A 495 -42.38 -18.37 34.23
N GLU A 496 -41.38 -19.23 34.19
CA GLU A 496 -40.02 -18.92 34.62
C GLU A 496 -39.05 -18.98 33.44
N ILE A 497 -38.05 -18.10 33.46
CA ILE A 497 -36.95 -18.04 32.49
C ILE A 497 -35.59 -18.09 33.20
N SER A 498 -34.53 -18.54 32.51
CA SER A 498 -33.15 -18.57 33.03
C SER A 498 -32.16 -18.27 31.90
N GLU A 499 -31.22 -17.32 32.13
CA GLU A 499 -30.05 -17.08 31.26
C GLU A 499 -28.97 -18.16 31.45
N ASP A 500 -28.87 -18.74 32.65
CA ASP A 500 -27.94 -19.82 32.97
C ASP A 500 -28.55 -21.20 32.75
N MET A 501 -27.71 -22.21 32.47
CA MET A 501 -28.13 -23.61 32.34
C MET A 501 -28.43 -24.26 33.71
N ASN A 502 -29.54 -23.85 34.32
CA ASN A 502 -30.15 -24.27 35.60
C ASN A 502 -29.72 -23.54 36.89
N ALA A 503 -29.02 -22.39 36.84
CA ALA A 503 -28.52 -21.72 38.06
C ALA A 503 -29.53 -20.77 38.74
N SER A 504 -30.30 -19.97 37.98
CA SER A 504 -31.22 -18.97 38.53
C SER A 504 -32.44 -18.76 37.65
N TRP A 505 -33.61 -19.17 38.13
CA TRP A 505 -34.90 -18.98 37.47
C TRP A 505 -35.56 -17.67 37.94
N GLU A 506 -35.99 -16.84 36.99
CA GLU A 506 -36.73 -15.60 37.21
C GLU A 506 -38.18 -15.76 36.73
N GLN A 507 -39.14 -15.29 37.53
CA GLN A 507 -40.57 -15.37 37.23
C GLN A 507 -41.01 -14.20 36.32
N VAL A 508 -41.17 -14.46 35.02
CA VAL A 508 -41.59 -13.45 34.04
C VAL A 508 -43.10 -13.28 33.91
N TYR A 509 -43.89 -14.33 34.18
CA TYR A 509 -45.36 -14.26 34.16
C TYR A 509 -46.01 -14.99 35.34
N CYS A 510 -47.13 -14.46 35.83
CA CYS A 510 -47.99 -15.07 36.84
C CYS A 510 -49.43 -14.59 36.63
N GLY A 511 -50.29 -15.40 36.01
CA GLY A 511 -51.67 -15.03 35.66
C GLY A 511 -52.46 -16.18 35.02
N SER A 512 -53.67 -15.91 34.54
CA SER A 512 -54.61 -16.92 34.01
C SER A 512 -54.37 -17.32 32.54
N ASP A 513 -53.62 -16.52 31.79
CA ASP A 513 -53.44 -16.70 30.35
C ASP A 513 -52.51 -17.88 30.05
N MET A 514 -52.61 -18.41 28.83
CA MET A 514 -51.78 -19.54 28.35
C MET A 514 -50.76 -19.12 27.29
N GLU A 515 -50.47 -17.82 27.20
CA GLU A 515 -49.46 -17.23 26.33
C GLU A 515 -48.83 -15.98 26.96
N HIS A 516 -47.55 -15.72 26.67
CA HIS A 516 -46.82 -14.56 27.18
C HIS A 516 -45.69 -14.12 26.24
N SER A 517 -45.45 -12.81 26.14
CA SER A 517 -44.29 -12.20 25.48
C SER A 517 -43.23 -11.88 26.53
N CYS A 518 -42.13 -12.64 26.53
CA CYS A 518 -40.97 -12.34 27.36
C CYS A 518 -40.17 -11.23 26.70
N GLU A 519 -40.12 -10.04 27.30
CA GLU A 519 -39.37 -8.87 26.80
C GLU A 519 -38.07 -8.62 27.60
N GLY A 520 -37.24 -7.71 27.10
CA GLY A 520 -35.99 -7.30 27.79
C GLY A 520 -34.81 -8.27 27.62
N LEU A 521 -34.95 -9.28 26.75
CA LEU A 521 -33.92 -10.28 26.50
C LEU A 521 -32.68 -9.68 25.81
N ARG A 522 -31.57 -10.42 25.87
CA ARG A 522 -30.29 -10.10 25.24
C ARG A 522 -30.15 -10.85 23.92
N PRO A 523 -29.69 -10.21 22.83
CA PRO A 523 -29.35 -10.89 21.58
C PRO A 523 -28.26 -11.96 21.76
N GLY A 524 -28.33 -13.05 20.99
CA GLY A 524 -27.36 -14.14 20.99
C GLY A 524 -27.35 -15.06 22.22
N VAL A 525 -28.05 -14.72 23.30
CA VAL A 525 -28.09 -15.49 24.54
C VAL A 525 -29.04 -16.69 24.41
N THR A 526 -28.67 -17.80 25.05
CA THR A 526 -29.53 -18.98 25.18
C THR A 526 -30.34 -18.86 26.46
N TYR A 527 -31.66 -18.84 26.33
CA TYR A 527 -32.60 -18.85 27.44
C TYR A 527 -33.22 -20.25 27.59
N LEU A 528 -33.48 -20.65 28.83
CA LEU A 528 -34.35 -21.76 29.17
C LEU A 528 -35.66 -21.19 29.72
N THR A 529 -36.81 -21.67 29.23
CA THR A 529 -38.14 -21.37 29.80
C THR A 529 -38.82 -22.63 30.32
N ARG A 530 -39.59 -22.52 31.40
CA ARG A 530 -40.47 -23.59 31.92
C ARG A 530 -41.72 -22.97 32.54
N VAL A 531 -42.83 -23.72 32.54
CA VAL A 531 -44.11 -23.26 33.10
C VAL A 531 -44.62 -24.25 34.15
N TYR A 532 -45.28 -23.74 35.18
CA TYR A 532 -46.07 -24.53 36.13
C TYR A 532 -47.43 -23.86 36.39
N CYS A 533 -48.34 -24.53 37.09
CA CYS A 533 -49.64 -23.97 37.44
C CYS A 533 -50.01 -24.20 38.91
N ILE A 534 -51.03 -23.48 39.37
CA ILE A 534 -51.51 -23.48 40.76
C ILE A 534 -53.04 -23.62 40.77
N SER A 535 -53.56 -24.61 41.49
CA SER A 535 -54.98 -24.76 41.85
C SER A 535 -55.14 -24.73 43.37
N GLU A 536 -56.36 -24.94 43.89
CA GLU A 536 -56.59 -25.00 45.35
C GLU A 536 -55.81 -26.16 46.01
N GLY A 537 -55.64 -27.28 45.30
CA GLY A 537 -54.86 -28.43 45.77
C GLY A 537 -53.33 -28.25 45.71
N GLY A 538 -52.84 -27.10 45.23
CA GLY A 538 -51.43 -26.71 45.33
C GLY A 538 -50.76 -26.39 43.99
N GLN A 539 -49.43 -26.53 43.96
CA GLN A 539 -48.59 -26.21 42.80
C GLN A 539 -48.23 -27.47 42.03
N SER A 540 -48.36 -27.44 40.70
CA SER A 540 -47.89 -28.53 39.84
C SER A 540 -46.36 -28.65 39.82
N PRO A 541 -45.83 -29.82 39.41
CA PRO A 541 -44.49 -29.89 38.83
C PRO A 541 -44.34 -28.93 37.65
N GLN A 542 -43.10 -28.52 37.37
CA GLN A 542 -42.76 -27.76 36.17
C GLN A 542 -42.88 -28.61 34.90
N SER A 543 -43.13 -27.94 33.77
CA SER A 543 -43.00 -28.51 32.43
C SER A 543 -41.57 -28.95 32.12
N GLU A 544 -41.38 -29.66 31.01
CA GLU A 544 -40.08 -29.75 30.36
C GLU A 544 -39.53 -28.35 30.02
N THR A 545 -38.21 -28.21 30.00
CA THR A 545 -37.53 -26.93 29.75
C THR A 545 -37.36 -26.69 28.25
N LEU A 546 -38.01 -25.65 27.73
CA LEU A 546 -37.86 -25.21 26.36
C LEU A 546 -36.60 -24.33 26.22
N GLN A 547 -35.63 -24.78 25.42
CA GLN A 547 -34.36 -24.08 25.18
C GLN A 547 -34.40 -23.28 23.88
N ILE A 548 -34.11 -21.97 23.94
CA ILE A 548 -34.23 -21.04 22.83
C ILE A 548 -32.97 -20.14 22.80
N GLN A 549 -32.37 -19.92 21.62
CA GLN A 549 -31.35 -18.88 21.45
C GLN A 549 -31.95 -17.68 20.73
N THR A 550 -31.78 -16.47 21.28
CA THR A 550 -32.18 -15.23 20.60
C THR A 550 -31.26 -14.98 19.40
N PRO A 551 -31.78 -14.48 18.26
CA PRO A 551 -30.94 -14.14 17.11
C PRO A 551 -29.98 -13.01 17.45
N ILE A 552 -28.73 -13.16 17.01
CA ILE A 552 -27.71 -12.11 17.06
C ILE A 552 -28.11 -10.90 16.19
N VAL A 553 -27.64 -9.72 16.58
CA VAL A 553 -27.79 -8.46 15.83
C VAL A 553 -26.43 -7.91 15.43
N PRO A 554 -26.35 -6.99 14.45
CA PRO A 554 -25.09 -6.29 14.15
C PRO A 554 -24.55 -5.57 15.41
N PRO A 555 -23.22 -5.39 15.54
CA PRO A 555 -22.65 -4.77 16.73
C PRO A 555 -23.12 -3.32 16.93
N GLY A 556 -22.99 -2.82 18.16
CA GLY A 556 -23.17 -1.40 18.45
C GLY A 556 -22.08 -0.52 17.79
N PRO A 557 -22.23 0.82 17.85
CA PRO A 557 -21.22 1.73 17.34
C PRO A 557 -19.89 1.52 18.08
N CYS A 558 -18.79 1.56 17.33
CA CYS A 558 -17.45 1.62 17.91
C CYS A 558 -17.23 2.96 18.61
N GLN A 559 -16.28 3.02 19.56
CA GLN A 559 -15.70 4.32 19.91
C GLN A 559 -15.00 4.90 18.67
N HIS A 560 -15.03 6.22 18.52
CA HIS A 560 -14.32 6.88 17.44
C HIS A 560 -12.82 6.49 17.41
N PRO A 561 -12.22 6.33 16.22
CA PRO A 561 -10.81 5.95 16.12
C PRO A 561 -9.93 7.07 16.70
N ARG A 562 -8.82 6.70 17.35
CA ARG A 562 -7.93 7.65 18.04
C ARG A 562 -6.57 7.71 17.37
N VAL A 563 -6.03 8.92 17.19
CA VAL A 563 -4.68 9.13 16.67
C VAL A 563 -3.65 8.62 17.69
N VAL A 564 -2.70 7.81 17.21
CA VAL A 564 -1.57 7.33 18.01
C VAL A 564 -0.33 8.18 17.71
N GLY A 565 0.19 8.87 18.73
CA GLY A 565 1.33 9.76 18.59
C GLY A 565 0.95 11.12 17.98
N ARG A 566 1.86 11.71 17.20
CA ARG A 566 1.58 12.93 16.42
C ARG A 566 1.31 12.55 14.96
N PRO A 567 0.31 13.15 14.29
CA PRO A 567 0.20 13.08 12.83
C PRO A 567 1.52 13.44 12.17
N LYS A 568 1.86 12.76 11.07
CA LYS A 568 2.95 13.17 10.19
C LYS A 568 2.38 13.99 9.02
N ALA A 569 3.23 14.40 8.08
CA ALA A 569 2.81 15.19 6.94
C ALA A 569 2.03 14.41 5.87
N ARG A 570 2.26 13.10 5.73
CA ARG A 570 1.61 12.24 4.71
C ARG A 570 0.99 10.94 5.26
N GLU A 571 0.99 10.76 6.58
CA GLU A 571 0.43 9.56 7.22
C GLU A 571 -0.15 9.84 8.62
N VAL A 572 -1.16 9.06 9.00
CA VAL A 572 -1.78 9.05 10.33
C VAL A 572 -1.96 7.59 10.76
N LEU A 573 -1.48 7.25 11.96
CA LEU A 573 -1.79 5.98 12.64
C LEU A 573 -3.04 6.17 13.50
N LEU A 574 -4.10 5.42 13.20
CA LEU A 574 -5.32 5.36 13.98
C LEU A 574 -5.41 4.01 14.71
N ARG A 575 -5.90 4.03 15.95
CA ARG A 575 -6.21 2.84 16.77
C ARG A 575 -7.59 2.97 17.41
N TRP A 576 -8.30 1.86 17.49
CA TRP A 576 -9.63 1.76 18.09
C TRP A 576 -9.70 0.60 19.09
N GLY A 577 -10.88 0.38 19.65
CA GLY A 577 -11.23 -0.79 20.44
C GLY A 577 -12.54 -1.39 19.94
N PRO A 578 -12.91 -2.59 20.42
CA PRO A 578 -14.21 -3.18 20.10
C PRO A 578 -15.37 -2.29 20.57
N PRO A 579 -16.56 -2.42 19.95
CA PRO A 579 -17.78 -1.79 20.45
C PRO A 579 -18.15 -2.33 21.83
N TYR A 580 -18.81 -1.51 22.64
CA TYR A 580 -19.24 -1.91 24.00
C TYR A 580 -20.37 -2.97 23.99
N VAL A 581 -21.10 -3.06 22.88
CA VAL A 581 -22.12 -4.08 22.62
C VAL A 581 -21.73 -4.78 21.33
N ASP A 582 -21.49 -6.09 21.39
CA ASP A 582 -21.11 -6.91 20.23
C ASP A 582 -22.31 -7.42 19.42
N GLY A 583 -23.52 -7.29 19.97
CA GLY A 583 -24.77 -7.79 19.37
C GLY A 583 -25.05 -9.27 19.66
N GLY A 584 -24.41 -9.85 20.68
CA GLY A 584 -24.54 -11.26 21.06
C GLY A 584 -23.67 -12.20 20.23
N GLY A 585 -22.76 -11.67 19.42
CA GLY A 585 -21.90 -12.45 18.54
C GLY A 585 -20.59 -11.75 18.28
N ALA A 586 -19.49 -12.51 18.41
CA ALA A 586 -18.12 -12.01 18.30
C ALA A 586 -17.92 -11.15 17.04
N VAL A 587 -17.34 -9.95 17.23
CA VAL A 587 -16.95 -9.04 16.17
C VAL A 587 -15.83 -9.67 15.34
N THR A 588 -16.06 -9.79 14.03
CA THR A 588 -15.15 -10.46 13.08
C THR A 588 -14.37 -9.49 12.19
N LEU A 589 -14.83 -8.24 12.07
CA LEU A 589 -14.31 -7.27 11.11
C LEU A 589 -14.58 -5.83 11.56
N TYR A 590 -13.71 -4.92 11.16
CA TYR A 590 -13.88 -3.47 11.24
C TYR A 590 -13.79 -2.88 9.83
N SER A 591 -14.55 -1.81 9.60
CA SER A 591 -14.58 -1.03 8.35
C SER A 591 -14.42 0.44 8.72
N LEU A 592 -13.35 1.05 8.22
CA LEU A 592 -12.94 2.43 8.50
C LEU A 592 -13.08 3.27 7.23
N GLU A 593 -13.86 4.34 7.32
CA GLU A 593 -14.01 5.31 6.25
C GLU A 593 -13.31 6.64 6.58
N MET A 594 -12.76 7.26 5.54
CA MET A 594 -12.15 8.59 5.57
C MET A 594 -12.90 9.52 4.61
N LYS A 595 -13.06 10.79 4.99
CA LYS A 595 -13.52 11.90 4.15
C LYS A 595 -12.61 13.10 4.35
N GLY A 596 -12.28 13.81 3.28
CA GLY A 596 -11.41 14.99 3.28
C GLY A 596 -10.23 14.87 2.30
N GLY A 597 -9.41 15.92 2.22
CA GLY A 597 -8.37 16.05 1.21
C GLY A 597 -8.86 16.83 -0.01
N HIS A 598 -8.79 16.25 -1.21
CA HIS A 598 -9.39 16.81 -2.43
C HIS A 598 -10.86 16.37 -2.64
N GLU A 599 -11.34 15.38 -1.88
CA GLU A 599 -12.68 14.80 -2.04
C GLU A 599 -13.49 14.88 -0.74
N GLU A 600 -14.69 15.43 -0.85
CA GLU A 600 -15.66 15.53 0.25
C GLU A 600 -16.52 14.27 0.42
N VAL A 601 -16.13 13.16 -0.19
CA VAL A 601 -16.84 11.87 -0.22
C VAL A 601 -16.19 10.89 0.76
N HIS A 602 -16.99 10.02 1.39
CA HIS A 602 -16.48 8.94 2.22
C HIS A 602 -15.88 7.82 1.36
N ARG A 603 -14.65 7.41 1.69
CA ARG A 603 -13.92 6.32 1.06
C ARG A 603 -13.51 5.32 2.14
N GLU A 604 -13.78 4.03 1.94
CA GLU A 604 -13.24 2.99 2.81
C GLU A 604 -11.71 2.93 2.65
N VAL A 605 -10.98 3.02 3.75
CA VAL A 605 -9.50 3.05 3.80
C VAL A 605 -8.89 1.87 4.54
N TYR A 606 -9.70 1.13 5.32
CA TYR A 606 -9.32 -0.14 5.92
C TYR A 606 -10.55 -1.03 6.11
N GLN A 607 -10.38 -2.32 5.83
CA GLN A 607 -11.37 -3.37 6.09
C GLN A 607 -10.61 -4.64 6.55
N GLY A 608 -10.84 -5.08 7.79
CA GLY A 608 -10.09 -6.19 8.38
C GLY A 608 -10.33 -6.38 9.88
N PRO A 609 -9.71 -7.38 10.53
CA PRO A 609 -9.96 -7.74 11.93
C PRO A 609 -9.14 -6.92 12.95
N ASP A 610 -8.16 -6.14 12.50
CA ASP A 610 -7.18 -5.47 13.37
C ASP A 610 -7.79 -4.25 14.09
N LEU A 611 -7.11 -3.83 15.15
CA LEU A 611 -7.52 -2.69 15.99
C LEU A 611 -6.77 -1.39 15.68
N ASP A 612 -5.84 -1.40 14.70
CA ASP A 612 -5.19 -0.19 14.19
C ASP A 612 -4.85 -0.27 12.69
N CYS A 613 -4.69 0.92 12.10
CA CYS A 613 -4.30 1.10 10.70
C CYS A 613 -3.45 2.37 10.53
N THR A 614 -2.42 2.29 9.69
CA THR A 614 -1.68 3.48 9.21
C THR A 614 -2.23 3.89 7.85
N ILE A 615 -2.90 5.03 7.79
CA ILE A 615 -3.39 5.62 6.54
C ILE A 615 -2.26 6.50 5.98
N SER A 616 -1.74 6.14 4.82
CA SER A 616 -0.66 6.85 4.11
C SER A 616 -1.20 7.66 2.92
N ASN A 617 -0.31 8.35 2.21
CA ASN A 617 -0.61 9.19 1.03
C ASN A 617 -1.62 10.32 1.30
N LEU A 618 -1.65 10.82 2.54
CA LEU A 618 -2.44 11.99 2.94
C LEU A 618 -1.77 13.29 2.46
N LEU A 619 -2.57 14.32 2.22
CA LEU A 619 -2.09 15.66 1.88
C LEU A 619 -1.54 16.36 3.15
N PRO A 620 -0.39 17.06 3.10
CA PRO A 620 0.13 17.82 4.23
C PRO A 620 -0.74 19.01 4.64
N GLY A 621 -0.74 19.35 5.93
CA GLY A 621 -1.49 20.48 6.51
C GLY A 621 -3.02 20.42 6.29
N THR A 622 -3.57 19.24 5.99
CA THR A 622 -4.96 19.06 5.53
C THR A 622 -5.78 18.29 6.56
N SER A 623 -7.03 18.70 6.78
CA SER A 623 -7.95 18.01 7.70
C SER A 623 -8.67 16.84 7.04
N TYR A 624 -8.73 15.74 7.78
CA TYR A 624 -9.44 14.51 7.44
C TYR A 624 -10.39 14.12 8.57
N SER A 625 -11.53 13.57 8.21
CA SER A 625 -12.55 13.04 9.13
C SER A 625 -12.64 11.52 8.96
N PHE A 626 -12.59 10.78 10.05
CA PHE A 626 -12.58 9.32 10.07
C PHE A 626 -13.73 8.76 10.88
N ARG A 627 -14.43 7.74 10.37
CA ARG A 627 -15.50 7.03 11.09
C ARG A 627 -15.35 5.51 10.94
N LEU A 628 -15.73 4.77 11.97
CA LEU A 628 -15.44 3.34 12.11
C LEU A 628 -16.71 2.55 12.45
N ARG A 629 -16.92 1.41 11.81
CA ARG A 629 -17.98 0.45 12.18
C ARG A 629 -17.39 -0.95 12.39
N ALA A 630 -18.02 -1.73 13.26
CA ALA A 630 -17.75 -3.15 13.44
C ALA A 630 -18.75 -4.01 12.66
N ALA A 631 -18.40 -5.27 12.40
CA ALA A 631 -19.31 -6.28 11.91
C ALA A 631 -19.13 -7.62 12.64
N ASN A 632 -20.23 -8.36 12.78
CA ASN A 632 -20.25 -9.76 13.20
C ASN A 632 -21.03 -10.58 12.14
N LYS A 633 -21.41 -11.82 12.47
CA LYS A 633 -22.17 -12.70 11.57
C LYS A 633 -23.56 -12.17 11.15
N ALA A 634 -24.14 -11.20 11.85
CA ALA A 634 -25.40 -10.54 11.47
C ALA A 634 -25.20 -9.35 10.51
N GLY A 635 -23.96 -8.91 10.29
CA GLY A 635 -23.59 -7.82 9.39
C GLY A 635 -22.95 -6.63 10.08
N TYR A 636 -22.93 -5.50 9.38
CA TYR A 636 -22.32 -4.25 9.84
C TYR A 636 -23.22 -3.49 10.83
N GLY A 637 -22.62 -3.07 11.94
CA GLY A 637 -23.19 -2.10 12.86
C GLY A 637 -23.16 -0.65 12.32
N PRO A 638 -23.70 0.32 13.08
CA PRO A 638 -23.60 1.73 12.74
C PRO A 638 -22.15 2.23 12.86
N PHE A 639 -21.85 3.32 12.17
CA PHE A 639 -20.57 4.03 12.33
C PHE A 639 -20.48 4.73 13.68
N SER A 640 -19.25 4.87 14.16
CA SER A 640 -18.86 5.75 15.26
C SER A 640 -19.08 7.22 14.92
N ASP A 641 -19.01 8.08 15.94
CA ASP A 641 -18.71 9.49 15.76
C ASP A 641 -17.40 9.70 14.98
N TYR A 642 -17.25 10.89 14.40
CA TYR A 642 -16.05 11.24 13.66
C TYR A 642 -14.84 11.50 14.58
N CYS A 643 -13.66 11.11 14.11
CA CYS A 643 -12.39 11.66 14.55
C CYS A 643 -11.87 12.63 13.48
N GLU A 644 -11.71 13.90 13.82
CA GLU A 644 -11.07 14.89 12.94
C GLU A 644 -9.57 14.97 13.22
N VAL A 645 -8.76 14.93 12.16
CA VAL A 645 -7.29 14.92 12.24
C VAL A 645 -6.73 15.81 11.14
N THR A 646 -6.03 16.88 11.50
CA THR A 646 -5.19 17.63 10.56
C THR A 646 -3.80 16.99 10.50
N THR A 647 -3.33 16.65 9.30
CA THR A 647 -1.94 16.23 9.10
C THR A 647 -0.98 17.37 9.43
N CYS A 648 0.27 17.04 9.79
CA CYS A 648 1.25 18.09 9.99
C CYS A 648 1.55 18.83 8.67
N PRO A 649 1.94 20.12 8.73
CA PRO A 649 2.57 20.78 7.61
C PRO A 649 3.77 19.99 7.08
N GLY A 650 3.94 20.00 5.76
CA GLY A 650 5.04 19.34 5.05
C GLY A 650 5.63 20.25 3.98
N ALA A 651 6.71 19.80 3.34
CA ALA A 651 7.17 20.40 2.09
C ALA A 651 6.08 20.29 1.00
N PRO A 652 6.08 21.16 -0.03
CA PRO A 652 5.06 21.13 -1.08
C PRO A 652 5.04 19.82 -1.86
N GLU A 653 3.92 19.54 -2.50
CA GLU A 653 3.84 18.52 -3.55
C GLU A 653 4.70 18.91 -4.77
N PRO A 654 5.11 17.96 -5.62
CA PRO A 654 5.76 18.30 -6.88
C PRO A 654 4.87 19.23 -7.72
N CYS A 655 5.49 20.21 -8.36
CA CYS A 655 4.80 21.03 -9.34
C CYS A 655 4.29 20.16 -10.51
N ARG A 656 3.23 20.61 -11.17
CA ARG A 656 2.86 20.09 -12.49
C ARG A 656 4.02 20.30 -13.50
N PRO A 657 4.12 19.48 -14.56
CA PRO A 657 5.15 19.62 -15.57
C PRO A 657 5.16 21.06 -16.15
N PRO A 658 6.30 21.76 -16.18
CA PRO A 658 6.34 23.16 -16.59
C PRO A 658 6.01 23.33 -18.08
N HIS A 659 5.12 24.26 -18.40
CA HIS A 659 4.75 24.58 -19.77
C HIS A 659 5.85 25.45 -20.41
N VAL A 660 6.49 24.93 -21.46
CA VAL A 660 7.62 25.55 -22.17
C VAL A 660 7.18 26.05 -23.55
N VAL A 661 7.47 27.31 -23.86
CA VAL A 661 7.18 27.94 -25.16
C VAL A 661 8.45 28.54 -25.75
N CYS A 662 8.96 27.95 -26.83
CA CYS A 662 10.04 28.53 -27.62
C CYS A 662 9.57 29.85 -28.26
N ARG A 663 10.18 30.97 -27.84
CA ARG A 663 9.93 32.32 -28.39
C ARG A 663 10.84 32.64 -29.56
N SER A 664 12.00 31.99 -29.64
CA SER A 664 12.90 32.00 -30.78
C SER A 664 13.78 30.73 -30.74
N PRO A 665 14.60 30.46 -31.77
CA PRO A 665 15.60 29.38 -31.74
C PRO A 665 16.59 29.45 -30.56
N THR A 666 16.74 30.62 -29.91
CA THR A 666 17.70 30.86 -28.83
C THR A 666 17.06 31.27 -27.50
N CYS A 667 15.73 31.20 -27.39
CA CYS A 667 14.97 31.70 -26.26
C CYS A 667 13.67 30.90 -26.00
N ALA A 668 13.47 30.42 -24.77
CA ALA A 668 12.25 29.78 -24.34
C ALA A 668 11.68 30.44 -23.07
N LEU A 669 10.37 30.68 -23.07
CA LEU A 669 9.63 31.05 -21.86
C LEU A 669 9.15 29.77 -21.18
N VAL A 670 9.56 29.56 -19.94
CA VAL A 670 9.08 28.47 -19.09
C VAL A 670 8.09 29.05 -18.08
N SER A 671 6.95 28.39 -17.89
CA SER A 671 5.88 28.81 -16.98
C SER A 671 5.31 27.62 -16.21
N TRP A 672 4.96 27.80 -14.95
CA TRP A 672 4.50 26.73 -14.07
C TRP A 672 3.39 27.21 -13.12
N GLU A 673 2.64 26.26 -12.58
CA GLU A 673 1.58 26.52 -11.59
C GLU A 673 2.12 26.29 -10.16
N THR A 674 1.47 26.89 -9.17
CA THR A 674 1.64 26.47 -7.76
C THR A 674 1.21 25.01 -7.60
N PRO A 675 1.89 24.17 -6.80
CA PRO A 675 1.45 22.80 -6.55
C PRO A 675 0.01 22.74 -5.99
N PRO A 676 -0.73 21.65 -6.24
CA PRO A 676 -2.15 21.53 -5.85
C PRO A 676 -2.35 21.42 -4.34
N SER A 677 -1.36 20.91 -3.60
CA SER A 677 -1.31 20.99 -2.14
C SER A 677 0.09 21.42 -1.69
N ASN A 678 0.11 22.40 -0.79
CA ASN A 678 1.35 23.09 -0.39
C ASN A 678 1.66 22.95 1.11
N GLY A 679 0.69 22.57 1.94
CA GLY A 679 0.78 22.49 3.41
C GLY A 679 0.92 23.84 4.13
N THR A 680 1.79 24.72 3.61
CA THR A 680 1.95 26.15 3.96
C THR A 680 2.21 26.96 2.68
N PRO A 681 2.08 28.29 2.67
CA PRO A 681 2.35 29.08 1.47
C PRO A 681 3.75 28.84 0.89
N VAL A 682 3.84 28.64 -0.42
CA VAL A 682 5.11 28.51 -1.15
C VAL A 682 5.84 29.86 -1.12
N SER A 683 7.11 29.84 -0.74
CA SER A 683 7.98 31.01 -0.63
C SER A 683 8.93 31.18 -1.81
N GLU A 684 9.27 30.08 -2.50
CA GLU A 684 10.27 30.07 -3.58
C GLU A 684 10.00 28.92 -4.56
N PHE A 685 10.30 29.13 -5.84
CA PHE A 685 10.41 28.11 -6.87
C PHE A 685 11.85 28.04 -7.38
N ARG A 686 12.31 26.84 -7.73
CA ARG A 686 13.61 26.62 -8.38
C ARG A 686 13.41 25.88 -9.70
N LEU A 687 13.82 26.52 -10.80
CA LEU A 687 13.78 25.96 -12.14
C LEU A 687 15.17 25.46 -12.53
N GLU A 688 15.23 24.24 -13.05
CA GLU A 688 16.44 23.64 -13.62
C GLU A 688 16.24 23.29 -15.09
N TRP A 689 17.31 23.42 -15.87
CA TRP A 689 17.34 23.12 -17.30
C TRP A 689 18.65 22.44 -17.70
N GLY A 690 18.67 21.64 -18.76
CA GLY A 690 19.89 20.99 -19.26
C GLY A 690 19.74 20.30 -20.61
N VAL A 691 20.86 19.93 -21.23
CA VAL A 691 20.91 19.19 -22.52
C VAL A 691 20.69 17.68 -22.31
N THR A 692 20.87 17.18 -21.08
CA THR A 692 20.50 15.82 -20.67
C THR A 692 19.79 15.87 -19.32
N GLU A 693 18.97 14.87 -19.02
CA GLU A 693 18.24 14.74 -17.74
C GLU A 693 19.16 14.68 -16.51
N THR A 694 20.40 14.20 -16.67
CA THR A 694 21.37 14.06 -15.58
C THR A 694 22.26 15.29 -15.39
N THR A 695 22.40 16.14 -16.41
CA THR A 695 23.24 17.35 -16.37
C THR A 695 22.39 18.62 -16.49
N VAL A 696 21.44 18.78 -15.57
CA VAL A 696 20.64 20.00 -15.42
C VAL A 696 21.29 20.99 -14.43
N GLN A 697 21.04 22.28 -14.62
CA GLN A 697 21.53 23.38 -13.78
C GLN A 697 20.39 24.33 -13.43
N THR A 698 20.43 24.92 -12.23
CA THR A 698 19.43 25.91 -11.79
C THR A 698 19.60 27.23 -12.54
N CYS A 699 18.53 27.70 -13.20
CA CYS A 699 18.51 29.00 -13.89
C CYS A 699 17.62 30.05 -13.20
N TYR A 700 16.63 29.62 -12.40
CA TYR A 700 15.78 30.51 -11.64
C TYR A 700 15.61 30.06 -10.19
N SER A 701 15.56 31.03 -9.28
CA SER A 701 15.31 30.91 -7.85
C SER A 701 14.51 32.14 -7.44
N GLY A 702 13.27 31.95 -6.98
CA GLY A 702 12.41 33.05 -6.52
C GLY A 702 10.91 32.75 -6.56
N PRO A 703 10.05 33.69 -6.13
CA PRO A 703 8.61 33.47 -5.97
C PRO A 703 7.79 33.54 -7.28
N GLY A 704 8.44 33.74 -8.43
CA GLY A 704 7.76 33.85 -9.73
C GLY A 704 7.23 32.52 -10.26
N LEU A 705 6.23 32.60 -11.14
CA LEU A 705 5.60 31.47 -11.84
C LEU A 705 6.04 31.33 -13.31
N SER A 706 6.99 32.14 -13.76
CA SER A 706 7.59 32.04 -15.09
C SER A 706 8.99 32.64 -15.16
N HIS A 707 9.79 32.16 -16.11
CA HIS A 707 11.15 32.64 -16.38
C HIS A 707 11.49 32.48 -17.88
N GLU A 708 12.12 33.50 -18.47
CA GLU A 708 12.55 33.48 -19.88
C GLU A 708 14.04 33.15 -19.97
N ILE A 709 14.36 31.95 -20.45
CA ILE A 709 15.73 31.45 -20.61
C ILE A 709 16.23 31.85 -22.00
N ARG A 710 17.41 32.50 -22.03
CA ARG A 710 18.04 33.05 -23.25
C ARG A 710 19.43 32.44 -23.44
N GLY A 711 19.88 32.39 -24.69
CA GLY A 711 21.17 31.78 -25.05
C GLY A 711 21.09 30.27 -25.25
N LEU A 712 19.89 29.75 -25.53
CA LEU A 712 19.72 28.38 -26.01
C LEU A 712 20.36 28.22 -27.40
N LEU A 713 20.78 27.02 -27.75
CA LEU A 713 21.20 26.66 -29.10
C LEU A 713 19.96 26.30 -29.96
N PRO A 714 19.91 26.67 -31.25
CA PRO A 714 18.87 26.22 -32.18
C PRO A 714 18.81 24.69 -32.35
N ALA A 715 17.65 24.17 -32.78
CA ALA A 715 17.38 22.75 -33.05
C ALA A 715 17.74 21.77 -31.90
N THR A 716 18.00 22.27 -30.70
CA THR A 716 18.60 21.52 -29.60
C THR A 716 17.54 21.14 -28.58
N SER A 717 17.58 19.89 -28.15
CA SER A 717 16.71 19.34 -27.10
C SER A 717 17.17 19.80 -25.73
N TYR A 718 16.24 20.37 -24.96
CA TYR A 718 16.45 20.78 -23.57
C TYR A 718 15.39 20.16 -22.66
N PHE A 719 15.84 19.73 -21.49
CA PHE A 719 15.04 19.16 -20.42
C PHE A 719 14.82 20.21 -19.34
N PHE A 720 13.59 20.35 -18.84
CA PHE A 720 13.19 21.35 -17.84
C PHE A 720 12.44 20.70 -16.68
N ARG A 721 12.76 21.10 -15.43
CA ARG A 721 12.02 20.67 -14.23
C ARG A 721 11.96 21.77 -13.19
N VAL A 722 10.90 21.84 -12.40
CA VAL A 722 10.70 22.87 -11.37
C VAL A 722 10.28 22.26 -10.03
N GLN A 723 10.83 22.77 -8.93
CA GLN A 723 10.42 22.40 -7.56
C GLN A 723 9.94 23.63 -6.78
N ALA A 724 9.03 23.42 -5.83
CA ALA A 724 8.52 24.43 -4.92
C ALA A 724 9.13 24.28 -3.52
N VAL A 725 9.30 25.40 -2.82
CA VAL A 725 9.85 25.47 -1.45
C VAL A 725 8.91 26.29 -0.57
N ASN A 726 8.62 25.80 0.63
CA ASN A 726 7.84 26.52 1.63
C ASN A 726 8.60 26.65 2.96
N ALA A 727 7.95 27.19 3.99
CA ALA A 727 8.54 27.38 5.32
C ALA A 727 8.87 26.07 6.07
N VAL A 728 8.43 24.91 5.59
CA VAL A 728 8.71 23.58 6.15
C VAL A 728 9.87 22.89 5.43
N GLY A 729 10.01 23.10 4.11
CA GLY A 729 11.11 22.54 3.34
C GLY A 729 10.96 22.64 1.82
N VAL A 730 11.90 21.99 1.13
CA VAL A 730 11.94 21.85 -0.33
C VAL A 730 11.10 20.63 -0.74
N GLY A 731 10.12 20.84 -1.62
CA GLY A 731 9.35 19.78 -2.26
C GLY A 731 10.13 19.11 -3.39
N PRO A 732 9.72 17.93 -3.88
CA PRO A 732 10.38 17.29 -5.01
C PRO A 732 10.17 18.08 -6.31
N PHE A 733 11.02 17.79 -7.30
CA PHE A 733 10.85 18.31 -8.66
C PHE A 733 9.58 17.77 -9.33
N SER A 734 9.02 18.57 -10.24
CA SER A 734 8.09 18.12 -11.26
C SER A 734 8.66 16.98 -12.10
N GLU A 735 7.79 16.30 -12.86
CA GLU A 735 8.25 15.54 -14.01
C GLU A 735 9.04 16.43 -14.99
N VAL A 736 9.93 15.81 -15.75
CA VAL A 736 10.84 16.51 -16.66
C VAL A 736 10.14 16.74 -18.00
N VAL A 737 10.13 17.99 -18.46
CA VAL A 737 9.57 18.37 -19.76
C VAL A 737 10.70 18.52 -20.77
N LEU A 738 10.63 17.72 -21.83
CA LEU A 738 11.48 17.86 -23.02
C LEU A 738 10.89 18.92 -23.95
N CYS A 739 11.70 19.90 -24.35
CA CYS A 739 11.36 20.87 -25.39
C CYS A 739 12.56 21.07 -26.33
N GLN A 740 12.32 20.97 -27.64
CA GLN A 740 13.33 21.25 -28.65
C GLN A 740 13.18 22.69 -29.14
N THR A 741 14.28 23.45 -29.21
CA THR A 741 14.27 24.76 -29.86
C THR A 741 14.03 24.60 -31.37
N PRO A 742 13.31 25.54 -32.03
CA PRO A 742 13.17 25.51 -33.47
C PRO A 742 14.53 25.70 -34.17
N CYS A 743 14.65 25.19 -35.39
CA CYS A 743 15.82 25.43 -36.23
C CYS A 743 15.95 26.92 -36.58
N SER A 744 17.14 27.36 -36.99
CA SER A 744 17.37 28.74 -37.44
C SER A 744 18.12 28.80 -38.76
N VAL A 745 18.34 30.01 -39.28
CA VAL A 745 19.37 30.24 -40.30
C VAL A 745 20.75 29.79 -39.80
N PRO A 746 21.71 29.46 -40.69
CA PRO A 746 23.01 28.93 -40.29
C PRO A 746 23.86 29.93 -39.48
N ALA A 747 24.92 29.45 -38.84
CA ALA A 747 25.91 30.30 -38.18
C ALA A 747 26.74 31.13 -39.19
N ALA A 748 27.49 32.12 -38.69
CA ALA A 748 28.44 32.88 -39.50
C ALA A 748 29.53 31.96 -40.08
N VAL A 749 29.85 32.13 -41.37
CA VAL A 749 30.91 31.36 -42.03
C VAL A 749 32.27 31.69 -41.40
N ALA A 750 32.99 30.64 -40.98
CA ALA A 750 34.31 30.72 -40.35
C ALA A 750 35.42 30.26 -41.31
N GLY A 751 36.68 30.45 -40.90
CA GLY A 751 37.84 29.91 -41.64
C GLY A 751 38.05 30.45 -43.06
N VAL A 752 37.45 31.60 -43.42
CA VAL A 752 37.55 32.18 -44.78
C VAL A 752 39.00 32.57 -45.10
N GLN A 753 39.61 31.85 -46.04
CA GLN A 753 41.03 31.94 -46.42
C GLN A 753 41.20 31.88 -47.95
N ALA A 754 42.37 32.27 -48.43
CA ALA A 754 42.76 32.12 -49.83
C ALA A 754 43.20 30.67 -50.12
N LEU A 755 42.89 30.17 -51.32
CA LEU A 755 43.55 28.98 -51.87
C LEU A 755 44.97 29.35 -52.33
N GLU A 756 45.91 28.42 -52.21
CA GLU A 756 47.29 28.60 -52.66
C GLU A 756 47.37 28.65 -54.21
N ASP A 757 48.37 29.34 -54.77
CA ASP A 757 48.53 29.48 -56.23
C ASP A 757 48.68 28.13 -56.95
N GLU A 758 49.26 27.12 -56.29
CA GLU A 758 49.40 25.77 -56.83
C GLU A 758 48.03 25.05 -56.90
N GLU A 759 47.19 25.12 -55.87
CA GLU A 759 45.81 24.63 -55.93
C GLU A 759 44.96 25.41 -56.94
N LEU A 760 45.19 26.72 -57.09
CA LEU A 760 44.48 27.57 -58.05
C LEU A 760 44.81 27.22 -59.50
N THR A 761 46.06 26.84 -59.79
CA THR A 761 46.52 26.52 -61.15
C THR A 761 46.40 25.03 -61.50
N ALA A 762 46.36 24.13 -60.52
CA ALA A 762 46.16 22.68 -60.70
C ALA A 762 44.69 22.25 -60.95
N GLY A 763 43.90 23.09 -61.63
CA GLY A 763 42.47 22.89 -61.85
C GLY A 763 42.12 21.54 -62.51
N ARG A 764 41.20 20.79 -61.90
CA ARG A 764 40.74 19.49 -62.43
C ARG A 764 39.81 19.66 -63.64
N GLY A 765 40.38 19.58 -64.84
CA GLY A 765 39.67 19.18 -66.06
C GLY A 765 39.55 20.26 -67.13
N SER A 766 40.10 19.95 -68.31
CA SER A 766 39.88 20.52 -69.66
C SER A 766 40.04 22.03 -69.91
N ASP A 767 39.64 22.91 -68.99
CA ASP A 767 39.71 24.36 -69.19
C ASP A 767 41.06 24.96 -68.75
N ALA A 768 41.36 26.15 -69.24
CA ALA A 768 42.66 26.81 -69.05
C ALA A 768 42.94 27.12 -67.56
N PRO A 769 44.19 26.98 -67.09
CA PRO A 769 44.55 27.19 -65.68
C PRO A 769 44.20 28.61 -65.23
N TYR A 770 43.56 28.74 -64.07
CA TYR A 770 43.09 30.03 -63.55
C TYR A 770 44.26 30.97 -63.30
N CYS A 771 44.23 32.15 -63.91
CA CYS A 771 45.31 33.12 -63.78
C CYS A 771 45.20 33.90 -62.44
N PRO A 772 46.22 33.87 -61.56
CA PRO A 772 46.21 34.60 -60.28
C PRO A 772 46.04 36.12 -60.42
N SER A 773 46.25 36.69 -61.61
CA SER A 773 45.99 38.11 -61.89
C SER A 773 44.55 38.45 -62.26
N THR A 774 43.65 37.48 -62.42
CA THR A 774 42.22 37.71 -62.76
C THR A 774 41.26 36.83 -61.97
N CYS A 775 41.77 36.02 -61.04
CA CYS A 775 41.00 35.08 -60.25
C CYS A 775 41.39 35.17 -58.76
N LEU A 776 40.47 34.82 -57.87
CA LEU A 776 40.74 34.59 -56.45
C LEU A 776 40.10 33.27 -56.02
N GLY A 777 40.91 32.34 -55.52
CA GLY A 777 40.44 31.11 -54.91
C GLY A 777 40.14 31.31 -53.43
N LEU A 778 39.00 30.81 -52.98
CA LEU A 778 38.50 30.88 -51.62
C LEU A 778 38.28 29.49 -51.05
N GLN A 779 38.61 29.33 -49.77
CA GLN A 779 38.19 28.20 -48.92
C GLN A 779 37.57 28.75 -47.63
N TRP A 780 36.61 28.01 -47.07
CA TRP A 780 36.02 28.30 -45.76
C TRP A 780 35.58 27.03 -45.05
N GLU A 781 35.26 27.14 -43.76
CA GLU A 781 34.66 26.05 -42.99
C GLU A 781 33.13 26.10 -43.12
N ALA A 782 32.49 24.93 -43.21
CA ALA A 782 31.03 24.85 -43.18
C ALA A 782 30.54 25.29 -41.78
N PRO A 783 29.71 26.33 -41.67
CA PRO A 783 29.18 26.76 -40.37
C PRO A 783 28.18 25.74 -39.82
N CYS A 784 27.81 25.87 -38.54
CA CYS A 784 26.71 25.10 -37.98
C CYS A 784 25.41 25.41 -38.76
N ASP A 785 24.71 24.34 -39.16
CA ASP A 785 23.47 24.39 -39.95
C ASP A 785 22.24 24.79 -39.12
N HIS A 786 22.37 24.77 -37.78
CA HIS A 786 21.30 25.02 -36.82
C HIS A 786 20.05 24.15 -37.07
N GLY A 787 20.26 22.89 -37.50
CA GLY A 787 19.22 21.88 -37.72
C GLY A 787 18.44 22.02 -39.02
N ALA A 788 18.93 22.78 -40.00
CA ALA A 788 18.40 22.80 -41.36
C ALA A 788 19.55 22.94 -42.37
N GLU A 789 19.67 21.95 -43.27
CA GLU A 789 20.82 21.76 -44.16
C GLU A 789 21.20 23.02 -44.97
N ILE A 790 22.51 23.28 -45.06
CA ILE A 790 23.05 24.40 -45.84
C ILE A 790 22.91 24.09 -47.33
N THR A 791 22.08 24.83 -48.03
CA THR A 791 21.76 24.63 -49.46
C THR A 791 22.72 25.38 -50.38
N SER A 792 23.26 26.51 -49.92
CA SER A 792 24.06 27.44 -50.74
C SER A 792 24.82 28.45 -49.87
N TYR A 793 25.73 29.19 -50.49
CA TYR A 793 26.37 30.36 -49.88
C TYR A 793 26.23 31.58 -50.81
N LEU A 794 26.23 32.78 -50.25
CA LEU A 794 26.33 34.05 -50.98
C LEU A 794 27.67 34.71 -50.66
N ILE A 795 28.50 34.91 -51.69
CA ILE A 795 29.80 35.57 -51.60
C ILE A 795 29.64 37.03 -52.04
N ASP A 796 29.79 37.97 -51.11
CA ASP A 796 29.73 39.40 -51.38
C ASP A 796 31.14 39.99 -51.56
N LEU A 797 31.27 40.86 -52.57
CA LEU A 797 32.48 41.58 -53.00
C LEU A 797 32.40 43.09 -52.70
N GLY A 798 31.33 43.55 -52.04
CA GLY A 798 31.09 44.93 -51.62
C GLY A 798 30.45 45.84 -52.67
N GLU A 799 30.86 45.73 -53.94
CA GLU A 799 30.44 46.62 -55.04
C GLU A 799 29.67 45.89 -56.17
N ARG A 800 29.27 44.63 -55.96
CA ARG A 800 28.49 43.82 -56.91
C ARG A 800 27.38 43.08 -56.17
N GLN A 801 26.38 42.57 -56.91
CA GLN A 801 25.43 41.62 -56.34
C GLN A 801 26.19 40.38 -55.81
N PRO A 802 25.85 39.85 -54.61
CA PRO A 802 26.51 38.68 -54.07
C PRO A 802 26.37 37.46 -54.99
N ILE A 803 27.46 36.72 -55.18
CA ILE A 803 27.52 35.56 -56.06
C ILE A 803 26.90 34.35 -55.32
N PRO A 804 25.81 33.75 -55.83
CA PRO A 804 25.29 32.50 -55.29
C PRO A 804 26.19 31.33 -55.71
N VAL A 805 26.59 30.52 -54.75
CA VAL A 805 27.34 29.27 -54.96
C VAL A 805 26.61 28.12 -54.27
N GLY A 806 26.79 26.90 -54.77
CA GLY A 806 26.15 25.70 -54.20
C GLY A 806 26.69 25.34 -52.79
N PRO A 807 26.33 24.16 -52.25
CA PRO A 807 26.75 23.71 -50.93
C PRO A 807 28.21 23.22 -50.96
N VAL A 808 29.15 24.15 -51.19
CA VAL A 808 30.59 23.91 -51.31
C VAL A 808 31.36 24.74 -50.29
N THR A 809 32.54 24.26 -49.88
CA THR A 809 33.48 24.96 -48.98
C THR A 809 34.69 25.56 -49.69
N ARG A 810 34.74 25.45 -51.03
CA ARG A 810 35.78 26.01 -51.90
C ARG A 810 35.14 26.62 -53.16
N TYR A 811 35.62 27.76 -53.61
CA TYR A 811 35.14 28.42 -54.84
C TYR A 811 36.21 29.32 -55.46
N VAL A 812 36.24 29.44 -56.80
CA VAL A 812 37.14 30.34 -57.52
C VAL A 812 36.34 31.45 -58.19
N ILE A 813 36.53 32.69 -57.72
CA ILE A 813 35.97 33.88 -58.36
C ILE A 813 36.85 34.22 -59.57
N GLN A 814 36.22 34.46 -60.73
CA GLN A 814 36.88 34.75 -62.00
C GLN A 814 36.53 36.15 -62.51
N HIS A 815 37.20 36.60 -63.57
CA HIS A 815 36.99 37.89 -64.23
C HIS A 815 37.15 39.11 -63.31
N LEU A 816 38.05 38.99 -62.33
CA LEU A 816 38.49 40.09 -61.46
C LEU A 816 39.54 40.95 -62.18
N GLN A 817 39.69 42.20 -61.74
CA GLN A 817 40.74 43.08 -62.24
C GLN A 817 42.10 42.69 -61.62
N PRO A 818 43.22 42.78 -62.36
CA PRO A 818 44.56 42.62 -61.79
C PRO A 818 44.90 43.67 -60.73
N ASP A 819 45.85 43.35 -59.86
CA ASP A 819 46.42 44.25 -58.84
C ASP A 819 45.38 44.94 -57.93
N THR A 820 44.22 44.30 -57.72
CA THR A 820 43.04 44.91 -57.10
C THR A 820 42.70 44.21 -55.79
N THR A 821 42.57 44.99 -54.71
CA THR A 821 42.21 44.47 -53.37
C THR A 821 40.70 44.43 -53.19
N TYR A 822 40.13 43.23 -53.24
CA TYR A 822 38.73 42.95 -52.98
C TYR A 822 38.46 42.79 -51.47
N ARG A 823 37.26 43.19 -51.04
CA ARG A 823 36.72 42.98 -49.70
C ARG A 823 35.67 41.88 -49.80
N ILE A 824 35.92 40.75 -49.17
CA ILE A 824 35.13 39.52 -49.34
C ILE A 824 34.47 39.17 -48.01
N ARG A 825 33.17 38.84 -48.06
CA ARG A 825 32.44 38.24 -46.94
C ARG A 825 31.45 37.19 -47.45
N ILE A 826 31.24 36.12 -46.70
CA ILE A 826 30.45 34.96 -47.11
C ILE A 826 29.35 34.70 -46.08
N GLN A 827 28.12 34.48 -46.52
CA GLN A 827 27.03 34.00 -45.67
C GLN A 827 26.49 32.66 -46.18
N ALA A 828 26.15 31.75 -45.27
CA ALA A 828 25.52 30.46 -45.59
C ALA A 828 23.99 30.58 -45.59
N LEU A 829 23.32 29.78 -46.41
CA LEU A 829 21.87 29.76 -46.56
C LEU A 829 21.33 28.35 -46.31
N ASN A 830 20.19 28.24 -45.63
CA ASN A 830 19.39 27.02 -45.54
C ASN A 830 17.93 27.30 -45.92
N SER A 831 17.03 26.34 -45.69
CA SER A 831 15.60 26.47 -45.98
C SER A 831 14.88 27.59 -45.22
N LEU A 832 15.48 28.14 -44.16
CA LEU A 832 14.95 29.27 -43.38
C LEU A 832 15.52 30.63 -43.81
N GLY A 833 16.49 30.66 -44.73
CA GLY A 833 17.09 31.87 -45.29
C GLY A 833 18.59 31.99 -45.04
N ALA A 834 19.10 33.23 -45.12
CA ALA A 834 20.52 33.53 -44.96
C ALA A 834 20.91 33.74 -43.50
N GLY A 835 22.01 33.07 -43.10
CA GLY A 835 22.73 33.36 -41.87
C GLY A 835 23.51 34.68 -41.96
N PRO A 836 24.18 35.11 -40.87
CA PRO A 836 25.00 36.31 -40.89
C PRO A 836 26.26 36.13 -41.75
N PHE A 837 26.72 37.23 -42.36
CA PHE A 837 28.01 37.29 -43.05
C PHE A 837 29.19 37.00 -42.12
N SER A 838 30.22 36.34 -42.69
CA SER A 838 31.55 36.21 -42.12
C SER A 838 32.17 37.58 -41.80
N PRO A 839 33.24 37.61 -40.96
CA PRO A 839 34.19 38.72 -40.95
C PRO A 839 34.67 39.05 -42.38
N MET A 840 34.93 40.33 -42.62
CA MET A 840 35.36 40.83 -43.93
C MET A 840 36.86 40.58 -44.15
N VAL A 841 37.18 39.66 -45.06
CA VAL A 841 38.55 39.36 -45.48
C VAL A 841 38.97 40.32 -46.61
N LYS A 842 40.26 40.64 -46.70
CA LYS A 842 40.83 41.43 -47.81
C LYS A 842 41.77 40.54 -48.62
N MET A 843 41.58 40.49 -49.94
CA MET A 843 42.41 39.68 -50.84
C MET A 843 42.75 40.46 -52.11
N ARG A 844 44.02 40.44 -52.52
CA ARG A 844 44.56 41.16 -53.69
C ARG A 844 44.76 40.17 -54.83
N THR A 845 44.14 40.41 -55.99
CA THR A 845 44.54 39.74 -57.23
C THR A 845 45.96 40.14 -57.58
N LYS A 846 46.76 39.22 -58.12
CA LYS A 846 48.15 39.53 -58.47
C LYS A 846 48.24 40.58 -59.58
N PRO A 847 49.33 41.34 -59.69
CA PRO A 847 49.59 42.13 -60.89
C PRO A 847 49.66 41.22 -62.13
N ARG A 848 49.34 41.76 -63.30
CA ARG A 848 49.55 41.03 -64.57
C ARG A 848 51.06 40.80 -64.80
N PRO A 849 51.49 39.67 -65.39
CA PRO A 849 52.87 39.49 -65.83
C PRO A 849 53.34 40.66 -66.72
N PRO A 850 54.57 41.16 -66.53
CA PRO A 850 55.05 42.36 -67.21
C PRO A 850 55.37 42.08 -68.69
N GLN A 851 55.30 43.11 -69.53
CA GLN A 851 55.81 43.00 -70.90
C GLN A 851 57.35 43.05 -70.93
N PRO A 852 58.01 42.42 -71.92
CA PRO A 852 59.46 42.43 -72.04
C PRO A 852 60.01 43.85 -72.21
N PRO A 853 61.10 44.22 -71.50
CA PRO A 853 61.70 45.53 -71.63
C PRO A 853 62.48 45.65 -72.93
N ARG A 854 62.55 46.87 -73.48
CA ARG A 854 63.41 47.19 -74.62
C ARG A 854 64.89 47.07 -74.22
N LEU A 855 65.69 46.42 -75.06
CA LEU A 855 67.11 46.13 -74.83
C LEU A 855 67.99 47.02 -75.73
N GLU A 856 68.99 47.69 -75.15
CA GLU A 856 69.87 48.63 -75.84
C GLU A 856 71.35 48.37 -75.53
N CYS A 857 72.23 48.53 -76.52
CA CYS A 857 73.68 48.50 -76.29
C CYS A 857 74.23 49.93 -76.08
N THR A 858 74.63 50.23 -74.85
CA THR A 858 75.04 51.58 -74.42
C THR A 858 76.54 51.87 -74.62
N ALA A 859 77.37 50.84 -74.67
CA ALA A 859 78.78 50.96 -75.02
C ALA A 859 79.29 49.65 -75.61
N PHE A 860 80.01 49.75 -76.72
CA PHE A 860 80.51 48.62 -77.49
C PHE A 860 82.00 48.83 -77.80
N SER A 861 82.78 47.74 -77.75
CA SER A 861 84.20 47.73 -78.05
C SER A 861 84.53 46.51 -78.92
N HIS A 862 85.81 46.29 -79.20
CA HIS A 862 86.28 45.09 -79.90
C HIS A 862 86.23 43.80 -79.03
N GLN A 863 85.91 43.90 -77.73
CA GLN A 863 85.84 42.74 -76.80
C GLN A 863 84.66 42.75 -75.79
N THR A 864 83.85 43.81 -75.74
CA THR A 864 82.81 43.99 -74.70
C THR A 864 81.56 44.70 -75.22
N LEU A 865 80.39 44.30 -74.74
CA LEU A 865 79.12 45.00 -74.92
C LEU A 865 78.51 45.33 -73.54
N ARG A 866 78.10 46.58 -73.31
CA ARG A 866 77.30 46.99 -72.14
C ARG A 866 75.84 47.12 -72.56
N LEU A 867 75.03 46.14 -72.17
CA LEU A 867 73.60 46.13 -72.41
C LEU A 867 72.86 46.84 -71.26
N LYS A 868 71.81 47.59 -71.60
CA LYS A 868 70.88 48.26 -70.69
C LYS A 868 69.45 47.91 -71.10
N TRP A 869 68.55 47.86 -70.14
CA TRP A 869 67.12 47.66 -70.38
C TRP A 869 66.26 48.47 -69.40
N GLY A 870 65.05 48.79 -69.86
CA GLY A 870 64.20 49.80 -69.23
C GLY A 870 64.58 51.23 -69.69
N GLU A 871 63.62 52.14 -69.83
CA GLU A 871 62.24 52.08 -69.32
C GLU A 871 61.23 51.53 -70.34
N GLY A 872 60.47 50.51 -69.93
CA GLY A 872 59.17 50.18 -70.50
C GLY A 872 58.09 50.61 -69.50
N SER A 873 56.94 51.06 -69.99
CA SER A 873 55.85 51.56 -69.15
C SER A 873 55.36 50.53 -68.11
N ILE A 874 54.64 51.03 -67.10
CA ILE A 874 54.02 50.27 -65.99
C ILE A 874 54.99 50.00 -64.81
N ARG A 875 55.26 51.05 -64.01
CA ARG A 875 55.44 50.91 -62.55
C ARG A 875 54.05 50.98 -61.90
N THR A 876 53.43 49.85 -61.56
CA THR A 876 52.11 49.84 -60.87
C THR A 876 52.20 50.00 -59.36
N SER A 877 53.31 49.64 -58.72
CA SER A 877 53.55 49.93 -57.30
C SER A 877 55.05 49.97 -56.96
N PRO A 878 55.44 50.67 -55.88
CA PRO A 878 56.83 50.74 -55.42
C PRO A 878 57.27 49.58 -54.52
N SER A 879 56.36 48.65 -54.17
CA SER A 879 56.60 47.50 -53.30
C SER A 879 57.49 46.42 -53.93
N ASP A 880 57.24 46.11 -55.20
CA ASP A 880 57.65 44.83 -55.80
C ASP A 880 58.67 45.05 -56.93
N PRO A 881 59.97 44.77 -56.71
CA PRO A 881 61.00 45.02 -57.71
C PRO A 881 60.91 44.02 -58.86
N LEU A 882 60.58 44.52 -60.06
CA LEU A 882 60.66 43.77 -61.32
C LEU A 882 62.03 43.10 -61.44
N GLN A 883 62.02 41.78 -61.67
CA GLN A 883 63.23 41.03 -62.00
C GLN A 883 63.29 40.79 -63.50
N TYR A 884 64.52 40.77 -64.03
CA TYR A 884 64.80 40.60 -65.44
C TYR A 884 65.60 39.33 -65.67
N GLN A 885 65.39 38.67 -66.82
CA GLN A 885 66.26 37.58 -67.27
C GLN A 885 66.75 37.85 -68.69
N LEU A 886 68.04 38.12 -68.82
CA LEU A 886 68.76 38.27 -70.09
C LEU A 886 69.33 36.92 -70.53
N GLN A 887 69.11 36.58 -71.79
CA GLN A 887 69.71 35.42 -72.44
C GLN A 887 70.46 35.85 -73.71
N MET A 888 71.55 35.15 -74.04
CA MET A 888 72.34 35.32 -75.26
C MET A 888 72.36 34.02 -76.04
N GLU A 889 72.33 34.10 -77.37
CA GLU A 889 72.45 32.95 -78.25
C GLU A 889 73.85 32.30 -78.15
N ASP A 890 73.87 30.97 -78.19
CA ASP A 890 75.09 30.18 -78.11
C ASP A 890 75.87 30.14 -79.44
N LYS A 891 77.13 29.68 -79.40
CA LYS A 891 77.98 29.59 -80.61
C LYS A 891 77.47 28.65 -81.71
N SER A 892 76.48 27.79 -81.43
CA SER A 892 75.85 26.93 -82.45
C SER A 892 74.60 27.52 -83.10
N GLY A 893 74.09 28.67 -82.63
CA GLY A 893 72.88 29.30 -83.15
C GLY A 893 71.62 28.45 -82.90
N ARG A 894 71.54 27.77 -81.75
CA ARG A 894 70.45 26.81 -81.44
C ARG A 894 69.83 26.97 -80.06
N ARG A 895 70.50 27.65 -79.12
CA ARG A 895 70.00 27.82 -77.74
C ARG A 895 70.34 29.20 -77.20
N PHE A 896 69.36 29.80 -76.50
CA PHE A 896 69.58 30.96 -75.67
C PHE A 896 70.03 30.54 -74.27
N VAL A 897 71.20 31.00 -73.84
CA VAL A 897 71.80 30.74 -72.53
C VAL A 897 71.60 31.95 -71.63
N CYS A 898 71.17 31.72 -70.39
CA CYS A 898 70.99 32.79 -69.41
C CYS A 898 72.33 33.44 -69.04
N LEU A 899 72.48 34.73 -69.29
CA LEU A 899 73.65 35.52 -68.85
C LEU A 899 73.40 36.21 -67.51
N TYR A 900 72.16 36.55 -67.22
CA TYR A 900 71.78 37.32 -66.03
C TYR A 900 70.32 37.06 -65.65
N ARG A 901 70.05 36.91 -64.34
CA ARG A 901 68.69 36.92 -63.77
C ARG A 901 68.72 37.74 -62.46
N GLY A 902 67.84 38.73 -62.31
CA GLY A 902 67.75 39.61 -61.13
C GLY A 902 67.30 41.06 -61.44
N PRO A 903 67.35 41.98 -60.47
CA PRO A 903 66.73 43.32 -60.56
C PRO A 903 67.61 44.42 -61.22
N CYS A 904 68.84 44.13 -61.62
CA CYS A 904 69.71 45.12 -62.27
C CYS A 904 69.21 45.46 -63.68
N HIS A 905 69.40 46.72 -64.08
CA HIS A 905 68.94 47.28 -65.36
C HIS A 905 70.06 47.33 -66.43
N THR A 906 71.24 46.78 -66.12
CA THR A 906 72.40 46.74 -67.02
C THR A 906 73.23 45.48 -66.79
N HIS A 907 73.93 45.02 -67.83
CA HIS A 907 74.90 43.93 -67.75
C HIS A 907 76.03 44.10 -68.76
N LYS A 908 77.26 43.78 -68.36
CA LYS A 908 78.48 43.93 -69.17
C LYS A 908 78.95 42.56 -69.67
N VAL A 909 78.66 42.27 -70.94
CA VAL A 909 79.18 41.09 -71.64
C VAL A 909 80.66 41.33 -71.99
N GLN A 910 81.52 40.34 -71.77
CA GLN A 910 82.98 40.44 -71.95
C GLN A 910 83.57 39.19 -72.59
N ARG A 911 84.79 39.30 -73.14
CA ARG A 911 85.51 38.24 -73.88
C ARG A 911 84.84 37.89 -75.22
N LEU A 912 84.30 38.92 -75.86
CA LEU A 912 83.74 38.84 -77.22
C LEU A 912 84.85 38.98 -78.26
N VAL A 913 84.59 38.56 -79.49
CA VAL A 913 85.54 38.61 -80.62
C VAL A 913 85.27 39.86 -81.46
N GLU A 914 86.31 40.52 -81.99
CA GLU A 914 86.16 41.74 -82.83
C GLU A 914 85.36 41.48 -84.12
N SER A 915 84.59 42.47 -84.57
CA SER A 915 83.72 42.40 -85.76
C SER A 915 82.81 41.16 -85.78
N THR A 916 82.20 40.81 -84.65
CA THR A 916 81.32 39.63 -84.49
C THR A 916 79.96 40.08 -83.93
N ALA A 917 78.88 39.56 -84.54
CA ALA A 917 77.50 39.80 -84.10
C ALA A 917 77.08 38.79 -83.02
N TYR A 918 76.30 39.24 -82.05
CA TYR A 918 75.76 38.43 -80.96
C TYR A 918 74.28 38.74 -80.74
N SER A 919 73.46 37.69 -80.64
CA SER A 919 72.00 37.79 -80.48
C SER A 919 71.58 37.65 -79.02
N PHE A 920 70.60 38.43 -78.57
CA PHE A 920 70.13 38.51 -77.19
C PHE A 920 68.60 38.58 -77.12
N ARG A 921 68.01 38.09 -76.04
CA ARG A 921 66.59 38.29 -75.70
C ARG A 921 66.43 38.50 -74.20
N ILE A 922 65.37 39.20 -73.78
CA ILE A 922 65.13 39.52 -72.38
C ILE A 922 63.65 39.36 -72.01
N GLN A 923 63.37 38.81 -70.83
CA GLN A 923 62.04 38.82 -70.21
C GLN A 923 62.07 39.54 -68.86
N ALA A 924 60.90 39.97 -68.39
CA ALA A 924 60.69 40.49 -67.04
C ALA A 924 59.71 39.58 -66.28
N PHE A 925 59.76 39.59 -64.95
CA PHE A 925 58.84 38.84 -64.10
C PHE A 925 58.54 39.59 -62.79
N ASN A 926 57.34 39.37 -62.24
CA ASN A 926 56.83 39.94 -60.99
C ASN A 926 56.07 38.86 -60.19
N GLU A 927 55.38 39.24 -59.11
CA GLU A 927 54.55 38.32 -58.30
C GLU A 927 53.51 37.53 -59.12
N GLY A 928 53.02 38.11 -60.23
CA GLY A 928 52.06 37.51 -61.14
C GLY A 928 52.64 36.45 -62.08
N GLY A 929 53.95 36.28 -62.13
CA GLY A 929 54.64 35.26 -62.91
C GLY A 929 55.63 35.81 -63.94
N GLU A 930 56.12 34.92 -64.81
CA GLU A 930 57.05 35.29 -65.90
C GLU A 930 56.30 35.90 -67.09
N GLY A 931 56.73 37.10 -67.49
CA GLY A 931 56.31 37.73 -68.73
C GLY A 931 57.01 37.11 -69.94
N PRO A 932 56.50 37.30 -71.16
CA PRO A 932 57.10 36.71 -72.36
C PRO A 932 58.48 37.31 -72.66
N PHE A 933 59.33 36.52 -73.32
CA PHE A 933 60.59 37.02 -73.90
C PHE A 933 60.34 38.08 -74.98
N SER A 934 61.26 39.04 -75.04
CA SER A 934 61.37 39.99 -76.15
C SER A 934 61.67 39.29 -77.47
N ASP A 935 61.46 40.02 -78.56
CA ASP A 935 62.14 39.77 -79.83
C ASP A 935 63.67 39.72 -79.66
N VAL A 936 64.35 39.13 -80.63
CA VAL A 936 65.80 38.92 -80.60
C VAL A 936 66.53 40.19 -81.09
N TYR A 937 67.37 40.75 -80.23
CA TYR A 937 68.23 41.91 -80.51
C TYR A 937 69.65 41.44 -80.87
N THR A 938 70.19 41.92 -81.99
CA THR A 938 71.56 41.57 -82.41
C THR A 938 72.49 42.79 -82.33
N PHE A 939 73.63 42.64 -81.66
CA PHE A 939 74.64 43.69 -81.48
C PHE A 939 76.03 43.21 -81.90
N SER A 940 76.81 44.08 -82.53
CA SER A 940 78.14 43.76 -83.07
C SER A 940 79.28 44.50 -82.38
N THR A 941 80.43 43.84 -82.25
CA THR A 941 81.68 44.41 -81.73
C THR A 941 82.46 45.19 -82.79
N LEU A 942 83.30 46.13 -82.34
CA LEU A 942 84.18 46.93 -83.23
C LEU A 942 85.43 46.15 -83.70
N CYS A 943 86.13 46.70 -84.69
CA CYS A 943 87.48 46.29 -85.09
C CYS A 943 88.55 46.81 -84.10
N SER A 944 89.72 46.15 -84.08
CA SER A 944 90.89 46.53 -83.28
C SER A 944 91.97 47.29 -84.08
N PRO A 945 92.69 48.25 -83.45
CA PRO A 945 93.81 48.97 -84.07
C PRO A 945 95.09 48.10 -84.19
N PRO A 946 96.05 48.47 -85.05
CA PRO A 946 97.25 47.68 -85.28
C PRO A 946 98.35 47.90 -84.21
N PRO A 947 99.28 46.94 -84.05
CA PRO A 947 100.43 47.07 -83.17
C PRO A 947 101.49 48.06 -83.69
N ALA A 948 102.43 48.46 -82.83
CA ALA A 948 103.56 49.31 -83.20
C ALA A 948 104.46 48.61 -84.24
N PRO A 949 104.88 49.29 -85.32
CA PRO A 949 105.89 48.77 -86.23
C PRO A 949 107.31 48.89 -85.62
N LYS A 950 108.30 48.28 -86.28
CA LYS A 950 109.72 48.43 -85.91
C LYS A 950 110.29 49.81 -86.32
N ALA A 951 111.48 50.13 -85.82
CA ALA A 951 112.23 51.32 -86.23
C ALA A 951 112.65 51.24 -87.72
N PRO A 952 112.62 52.36 -88.47
CA PRO A 952 113.15 52.40 -89.83
C PRO A 952 114.69 52.42 -89.84
N ARG A 953 115.30 51.94 -90.92
CA ARG A 953 116.75 51.94 -91.17
C ARG A 953 117.13 53.09 -92.10
N LEU A 954 118.40 53.51 -92.08
CA LEU A 954 118.95 54.56 -92.94
C LEU A 954 120.03 53.95 -93.85
N GLU A 955 119.87 54.13 -95.16
CA GLU A 955 120.69 53.50 -96.20
C GLU A 955 121.00 54.53 -97.32
N ARG A 956 122.02 54.26 -98.16
CA ARG A 956 122.44 55.10 -99.31
C ARG A 956 122.58 56.60 -98.98
N LEU A 957 123.48 56.93 -98.04
CA LEU A 957 123.78 58.30 -97.61
C LEU A 957 124.71 59.03 -98.59
N ASN A 958 124.30 60.20 -99.07
CA ASN A 958 125.12 61.21 -99.75
C ASN A 958 124.83 62.60 -99.13
N ASP A 959 125.68 63.60 -99.41
CA ASP A 959 125.61 64.96 -98.82
C ASP A 959 124.25 65.68 -98.92
N HIS A 960 123.40 65.28 -99.87
CA HIS A 960 122.08 65.86 -100.12
C HIS A 960 120.90 64.87 -100.10
N THR A 961 121.14 63.57 -99.88
CA THR A 961 120.11 62.52 -99.95
C THR A 961 120.38 61.36 -99.01
N CYS A 962 119.35 60.82 -98.37
CA CYS A 962 119.40 59.56 -97.62
C CYS A 962 118.11 58.76 -97.88
N GLU A 963 118.18 57.43 -97.87
CA GLU A 963 117.02 56.58 -97.98
C GLU A 963 116.64 55.94 -96.64
N VAL A 964 115.34 55.81 -96.42
CA VAL A 964 114.74 55.34 -95.17
C VAL A 964 113.89 54.11 -95.47
N THR A 965 114.19 52.97 -94.86
CA THR A 965 113.56 51.67 -95.19
C THR A 965 112.96 50.98 -93.95
N TRP A 966 111.91 50.17 -94.11
CA TRP A 966 111.24 49.49 -92.99
C TRP A 966 110.57 48.16 -93.37
N GLU A 967 110.36 47.31 -92.37
CA GLU A 967 109.68 46.02 -92.54
C GLU A 967 108.15 46.20 -92.64
N SER A 968 107.49 45.37 -93.46
CA SER A 968 106.03 45.41 -93.62
C SER A 968 105.31 44.58 -92.53
N THR A 969 104.25 45.15 -91.98
CA THR A 969 103.31 44.52 -91.03
C THR A 969 102.21 43.79 -91.80
N PRO A 970 101.84 42.54 -91.44
CA PRO A 970 100.79 41.79 -92.14
C PRO A 970 99.39 42.40 -91.94
N PRO A 971 98.46 42.22 -92.91
CA PRO A 971 97.10 42.77 -92.84
C PRO A 971 96.24 42.13 -91.75
N MET A 972 95.35 42.92 -91.13
CA MET A 972 94.48 42.48 -90.03
C MET A 972 93.09 42.12 -90.54
N LYS A 973 92.72 40.83 -90.49
CA LYS A 973 91.48 40.29 -91.09
C LYS A 973 91.26 40.68 -92.57
N GLY A 974 92.34 40.98 -93.30
CA GLY A 974 92.29 41.42 -94.70
C GLY A 974 92.32 42.94 -94.89
N ASP A 975 92.14 43.76 -93.85
CA ASP A 975 92.37 45.21 -93.95
C ASP A 975 93.88 45.48 -94.18
N PRO A 976 94.26 46.27 -95.20
CA PRO A 976 95.65 46.61 -95.46
C PRO A 976 96.23 47.54 -94.39
N ILE A 977 97.55 47.44 -94.20
CA ILE A 977 98.32 48.35 -93.35
C ILE A 977 99.07 49.34 -94.24
N ILE A 978 98.94 50.64 -93.93
CA ILE A 978 99.73 51.72 -94.51
C ILE A 978 100.58 52.39 -93.44
N TYR A 979 101.68 53.01 -93.85
CA TYR A 979 102.66 53.60 -92.94
C TYR A 979 102.64 55.12 -92.99
N SER A 980 103.00 55.77 -91.89
CA SER A 980 103.28 57.20 -91.76
C SER A 980 104.72 57.37 -91.30
N LEU A 981 105.61 57.84 -92.18
CA LEU A 981 106.99 58.19 -91.82
C LEU A 981 107.06 59.68 -91.49
N GLN A 982 107.66 59.99 -90.35
CA GLN A 982 107.88 61.36 -89.89
C GLN A 982 109.36 61.64 -89.71
N CYS A 983 109.78 62.85 -90.09
CA CYS A 983 111.16 63.33 -89.95
C CYS A 983 111.20 64.64 -89.13
N MET A 984 112.26 64.81 -88.37
CA MET A 984 112.59 65.95 -87.52
C MET A 984 113.97 66.48 -87.93
N THR A 985 114.13 67.80 -88.03
CA THR A 985 115.39 68.47 -88.38
C THR A 985 115.87 69.32 -87.20
N GLY A 986 117.02 68.96 -86.61
CA GLY A 986 117.44 69.51 -85.32
C GLY A 986 116.34 69.37 -84.24
N ASN A 987 116.11 70.44 -83.47
CA ASN A 987 115.08 70.49 -82.41
C ASN A 987 113.72 71.03 -82.92
N THR A 988 113.18 70.49 -84.02
CA THR A 988 111.85 70.85 -84.54
C THR A 988 110.90 69.64 -84.53
N ASP A 989 109.58 69.84 -84.39
CA ASP A 989 108.63 68.73 -84.31
C ASP A 989 108.69 67.76 -85.50
N PHE A 990 108.44 66.48 -85.23
CA PHE A 990 108.31 65.43 -86.25
C PHE A 990 107.19 65.76 -87.25
N LYS A 991 107.57 66.11 -88.48
CA LYS A 991 106.65 66.34 -89.60
C LYS A 991 106.51 65.08 -90.43
N GLN A 992 105.28 64.74 -90.82
CA GLN A 992 105.04 63.61 -91.73
C GLN A 992 105.61 63.94 -93.12
N ILE A 993 106.59 63.15 -93.57
CA ILE A 993 107.24 63.27 -94.89
C ILE A 993 106.71 62.22 -95.87
N TYR A 994 106.11 61.13 -95.38
CA TYR A 994 105.46 60.11 -96.21
C TYR A 994 104.24 59.51 -95.50
N LYS A 995 103.15 59.26 -96.25
CA LYS A 995 102.07 58.34 -95.86
C LYS A 995 101.74 57.45 -97.06
N GLY A 996 101.71 56.13 -96.87
CA GLY A 996 101.39 55.17 -97.93
C GLY A 996 101.87 53.74 -97.63
N SER A 997 101.71 52.83 -98.59
CA SER A 997 101.97 51.39 -98.43
C SER A 997 103.41 50.96 -98.73
N ALA A 998 104.28 51.84 -99.23
CA ALA A 998 105.67 51.50 -99.54
C ALA A 998 106.49 51.25 -98.26
N THR A 999 107.59 50.50 -98.42
CA THR A 999 108.54 50.12 -97.37
C THR A 999 109.90 50.85 -97.46
N SER A 1000 110.01 51.82 -98.37
CA SER A 1000 111.20 52.63 -98.60
C SER A 1000 110.83 54.04 -99.05
N TYR A 1001 111.56 55.05 -98.59
CA TYR A 1001 111.38 56.45 -98.98
C TYR A 1001 112.72 57.18 -99.04
N GLN A 1002 113.01 57.86 -100.16
CA GLN A 1002 114.22 58.65 -100.31
C GLN A 1002 113.98 60.10 -99.86
N ALA A 1003 114.61 60.49 -98.74
CA ALA A 1003 114.64 61.86 -98.26
C ALA A 1003 115.73 62.65 -99.03
N SER A 1004 115.29 63.54 -99.91
CA SER A 1004 116.14 64.41 -100.71
C SER A 1004 116.15 65.85 -100.18
N SER A 1005 117.02 66.70 -100.76
CA SER A 1005 117.24 68.10 -100.32
C SER A 1005 117.74 68.22 -98.87
N LEU A 1006 118.53 67.24 -98.41
CA LEU A 1006 119.21 67.33 -97.13
C LEU A 1006 120.29 68.42 -97.19
N GLN A 1007 120.38 69.22 -96.13
CA GLN A 1007 121.39 70.27 -95.97
C GLN A 1007 122.63 69.68 -95.29
N PRO A 1008 123.84 69.82 -95.88
CA PRO A 1008 125.07 69.39 -95.24
C PRO A 1008 125.23 70.02 -93.86
N SER A 1009 125.77 69.27 -92.91
CA SER A 1009 125.95 69.65 -91.49
C SER A 1009 124.70 69.67 -90.58
N ASN A 1010 123.50 69.33 -91.06
CA ASN A 1010 122.30 69.22 -90.20
C ASN A 1010 122.04 67.79 -89.69
N GLU A 1011 121.49 67.69 -88.47
CA GLU A 1011 121.00 66.43 -87.89
C GLU A 1011 119.54 66.15 -88.30
N TYR A 1012 119.26 64.92 -88.77
CA TYR A 1012 117.94 64.45 -89.18
C TYR A 1012 117.53 63.22 -88.37
N ARG A 1013 116.27 63.14 -87.91
CA ARG A 1013 115.73 62.01 -87.14
C ARG A 1013 114.39 61.49 -87.69
N PHE A 1014 114.20 60.18 -87.77
CA PHE A 1014 113.05 59.53 -88.44
C PHE A 1014 112.30 58.55 -87.52
N ARG A 1015 110.96 58.48 -87.62
CA ARG A 1015 110.08 57.48 -86.93
C ARG A 1015 108.90 57.04 -87.81
N LEU A 1016 108.32 55.87 -87.54
CA LEU A 1016 107.29 55.24 -88.39
C LEU A 1016 106.03 54.84 -87.60
N GLY A 1017 104.82 55.16 -88.07
CA GLY A 1017 103.55 54.66 -87.53
C GLY A 1017 102.84 53.72 -88.50
N ALA A 1018 102.17 52.69 -87.99
CA ALA A 1018 101.34 51.78 -88.79
C ALA A 1018 99.85 52.14 -88.63
N ILE A 1019 99.08 52.09 -89.71
CA ILE A 1019 97.66 52.48 -89.74
C ILE A 1019 96.88 51.36 -90.43
N ARG A 1020 95.87 50.80 -89.75
CA ARG A 1020 94.95 49.82 -90.32
C ARG A 1020 93.90 50.58 -91.11
N GLN A 1021 93.95 50.46 -92.42
CA GLN A 1021 93.01 51.10 -93.33
C GLN A 1021 91.76 50.21 -93.44
N CYS A 1022 90.83 50.40 -92.52
CA CYS A 1022 89.59 49.61 -92.48
C CYS A 1022 88.70 49.91 -93.68
N ALA A 1023 88.02 48.87 -94.20
CA ALA A 1023 87.05 49.00 -95.30
C ALA A 1023 85.87 49.95 -95.00
N THR A 1024 85.67 50.33 -93.73
CA THR A 1024 84.83 51.46 -93.31
C THR A 1024 85.65 52.42 -92.44
N PRO A 1025 85.65 53.74 -92.73
CA PRO A 1025 86.43 54.72 -91.96
C PRO A 1025 85.81 54.98 -90.56
N PRO A 1026 86.58 55.49 -89.59
CA PRO A 1026 87.95 56.00 -89.73
C PRO A 1026 89.03 54.90 -89.82
N ASP A 1027 90.11 55.21 -90.53
CA ASP A 1027 91.41 54.52 -90.40
C ASP A 1027 91.77 54.38 -88.91
N LEU A 1028 92.27 53.23 -88.48
CA LEU A 1028 92.71 53.01 -87.11
C LEU A 1028 94.25 53.15 -87.01
N PRO A 1029 94.79 54.30 -86.57
CA PRO A 1029 96.22 54.45 -86.35
C PRO A 1029 96.69 53.64 -85.14
N GLY A 1030 97.73 52.84 -85.34
CA GLY A 1030 98.52 52.27 -84.27
C GLY A 1030 99.58 53.24 -83.74
N PRO A 1031 100.24 52.90 -82.62
CA PRO A 1031 101.34 53.69 -82.07
C PRO A 1031 102.55 53.76 -83.01
N TYR A 1032 103.32 54.85 -82.89
CA TYR A 1032 104.58 55.07 -83.63
C TYR A 1032 105.74 54.25 -83.04
N SER A 1033 106.71 53.93 -83.89
CA SER A 1033 107.96 53.24 -83.55
C SER A 1033 109.05 54.18 -83.04
N THR A 1034 110.15 53.59 -82.54
CA THR A 1034 111.33 54.28 -82.03
C THR A 1034 112.17 54.94 -83.15
N THR A 1035 112.87 56.01 -82.79
CA THR A 1035 113.54 56.93 -83.72
C THR A 1035 114.98 56.53 -84.12
N VAL A 1036 115.41 56.87 -85.34
CA VAL A 1036 116.78 56.70 -85.88
C VAL A 1036 117.33 58.02 -86.46
N THR A 1037 118.66 58.22 -86.49
CA THR A 1037 119.34 59.55 -86.60
C THR A 1037 120.54 59.58 -87.60
N LEU A 1038 120.87 60.75 -88.16
CA LEU A 1038 121.91 61.00 -89.20
C LEU A 1038 122.90 62.14 -88.80
N LEU A 1039 124.21 62.06 -89.17
CA LEU A 1039 125.28 63.02 -88.77
C LEU A 1039 126.36 63.30 -89.88
N PRO A 1040 127.09 64.46 -89.84
CA PRO A 1040 128.05 64.94 -90.88
C PRO A 1040 129.57 64.80 -90.56
N GLN A 1041 130.47 65.17 -91.50
CA GLN A 1041 131.96 65.20 -91.35
C GLN A 1041 132.62 66.56 -91.74
N ARG A 1042 133.94 66.74 -91.51
CA ARG A 1042 134.75 67.98 -91.73
C ARG A 1042 136.22 67.69 -92.14
N SER A 1043 136.92 68.72 -92.65
CA SER A 1043 138.37 68.71 -93.00
C SER A 1043 139.19 69.76 -92.22
N GLU A 1044 140.53 69.72 -92.34
CA GLU A 1044 141.49 70.44 -91.46
C GLU A 1044 142.25 71.60 -92.14
N ALA A 1045 142.64 72.63 -91.35
CA ALA A 1045 144.00 73.23 -91.25
C ALA A 1045 144.02 74.70 -90.75
N ALA A 1046 144.19 74.91 -89.44
CA ALA A 1046 144.67 76.17 -88.82
C ALA A 1046 145.14 75.89 -87.37
N ALA A 1047 146.13 76.63 -86.84
CA ALA A 1047 146.87 76.20 -85.63
C ALA A 1047 146.93 77.24 -84.48
N ALA A 1048 147.03 76.71 -83.24
CA ALA A 1048 147.36 77.36 -81.95
C ALA A 1048 146.33 78.42 -81.43
N LEU A 1049 145.92 78.46 -80.15
CA LEU A 1049 146.59 78.16 -78.87
C LEU A 1049 145.59 77.70 -77.76
N GLY A 1050 145.86 76.57 -77.05
CA GLY A 1050 145.36 76.18 -75.70
C GLY A 1050 143.84 75.96 -75.44
N GLY A 1051 143.37 75.07 -74.54
CA GLY A 1051 144.00 73.99 -73.75
C GLY A 1051 143.06 73.40 -72.65
N GLY A 1052 143.03 72.07 -72.44
CA GLY A 1052 142.22 71.32 -71.41
C GLY A 1052 140.76 70.99 -71.84
N ALA A 1053 140.12 69.81 -71.66
CA ALA A 1053 140.29 68.58 -70.86
C ALA A 1053 139.93 68.72 -69.34
N VAL A 1054 139.23 67.82 -68.59
CA VAL A 1054 138.71 66.42 -68.67
C VAL A 1054 137.42 66.33 -67.75
N GLY A 1055 136.43 65.41 -67.74
CA GLY A 1055 136.05 64.19 -68.50
C GLY A 1055 135.65 62.98 -67.59
N GLY A 1056 134.47 62.33 -67.73
CA GLY A 1056 134.09 61.13 -66.93
C GLY A 1056 132.61 60.66 -66.94
N THR A 1057 132.29 59.47 -66.37
CA THR A 1057 130.95 58.81 -66.39
C THR A 1057 130.63 57.94 -65.14
N LYS A 1058 129.33 57.72 -64.80
CA LYS A 1058 128.71 56.49 -64.21
C LYS A 1058 127.19 56.64 -63.89
N ALA A 1059 126.53 55.56 -63.46
CA ALA A 1059 125.07 55.43 -63.18
C ALA A 1059 124.79 54.57 -61.92
N VAL A 1060 123.54 54.48 -61.39
CA VAL A 1060 123.00 53.31 -60.60
C VAL A 1060 121.49 53.42 -60.19
N ARG A 1061 120.76 52.29 -60.34
CA ARG A 1061 119.54 51.74 -59.64
C ARG A 1061 118.19 52.48 -59.44
N THR A 1062 117.19 51.64 -59.13
CA THR A 1062 115.75 51.85 -58.91
C THR A 1062 115.29 51.53 -57.47
N SER A 1063 114.13 52.05 -57.08
CA SER A 1063 113.31 51.59 -55.93
C SER A 1063 111.82 51.90 -56.18
N VAL A 1064 110.89 51.22 -55.50
CA VAL A 1064 109.43 51.40 -55.62
C VAL A 1064 108.78 51.40 -54.23
N SER A 1065 107.73 52.20 -54.04
CA SER A 1065 106.89 52.25 -52.85
C SER A 1065 105.41 52.05 -53.20
N LEU A 1066 104.62 51.53 -52.25
CA LEU A 1066 103.18 51.29 -52.36
C LEU A 1066 102.42 52.09 -51.29
N THR A 1067 101.14 52.40 -51.55
CA THR A 1067 100.27 53.23 -50.70
C THR A 1067 98.95 52.53 -50.34
N ASP A 1068 98.20 53.10 -49.38
CA ASP A 1068 97.25 52.40 -48.51
C ASP A 1068 96.06 51.65 -49.13
N GLU A 1069 95.74 51.84 -50.42
CA GLU A 1069 94.54 51.25 -51.05
C GLU A 1069 94.52 49.70 -51.01
N GLN A 1070 95.68 49.05 -50.88
CA GLN A 1070 95.78 47.60 -50.74
C GLN A 1070 95.19 47.06 -49.41
N CYS A 1071 95.15 47.86 -48.34
CA CYS A 1071 94.73 47.38 -47.02
C CYS A 1071 93.21 47.20 -46.88
N ALA A 1072 92.41 47.99 -47.61
CA ALA A 1072 90.95 47.91 -47.53
C ALA A 1072 90.37 46.59 -48.07
N ALA A 1073 91.05 45.96 -49.02
CA ALA A 1073 90.57 44.75 -49.71
C ALA A 1073 90.46 43.53 -48.78
N LEU A 1074 91.36 43.37 -47.80
CA LEU A 1074 91.32 42.21 -46.88
C LEU A 1074 90.10 42.25 -45.94
N ILE A 1075 89.71 43.43 -45.47
CA ILE A 1075 88.64 43.59 -44.47
C ILE A 1075 87.28 43.18 -45.05
N LEU A 1076 87.01 43.50 -46.32
CA LEU A 1076 85.78 43.11 -47.03
C LEU A 1076 85.63 41.59 -47.20
N VAL A 1077 86.73 40.86 -47.40
CA VAL A 1077 86.71 39.39 -47.51
C VAL A 1077 86.33 38.74 -46.17
N VAL A 1078 86.83 39.27 -45.05
CA VAL A 1078 86.48 38.77 -43.70
C VAL A 1078 84.98 38.97 -43.42
N PHE A 1079 84.43 40.16 -43.69
CA PHE A 1079 83.01 40.46 -43.49
C PHE A 1079 82.08 39.59 -44.36
N ALA A 1080 82.48 39.26 -45.59
CA ALA A 1080 81.71 38.37 -46.45
C ALA A 1080 81.63 36.95 -45.86
N VAL A 1081 82.74 36.41 -45.35
CA VAL A 1081 82.79 35.05 -44.76
C VAL A 1081 81.99 34.97 -43.46
N THR A 1082 82.08 35.96 -42.56
CA THR A 1082 81.28 35.98 -41.32
C THR A 1082 79.77 36.06 -41.60
N SER A 1083 79.37 36.79 -42.64
CA SER A 1083 77.95 36.94 -43.00
C SER A 1083 77.31 35.63 -43.47
N ILE A 1084 78.05 34.81 -44.22
CA ILE A 1084 77.58 33.51 -44.72
C ILE A 1084 77.42 32.50 -43.57
N LEU A 1085 78.32 32.51 -42.59
CA LEU A 1085 78.22 31.66 -41.39
C LEU A 1085 76.99 31.99 -40.53
N ILE A 1086 76.67 33.28 -40.34
CA ILE A 1086 75.49 33.72 -39.57
C ILE A 1086 74.19 33.27 -40.26
N ALA A 1087 74.11 33.35 -41.58
CA ALA A 1087 72.93 32.89 -42.33
C ALA A 1087 72.63 31.38 -42.12
N PHE A 1088 73.67 30.53 -42.14
CA PHE A 1088 73.53 29.10 -41.88
C PHE A 1088 73.07 28.78 -40.44
N VAL A 1089 73.56 29.53 -39.45
CA VAL A 1089 73.15 29.34 -38.04
C VAL A 1089 71.68 29.73 -37.83
N ILE A 1090 71.21 30.81 -38.46
CA ILE A 1090 69.79 31.23 -38.38
C ILE A 1090 68.89 30.17 -39.06
N GLN A 1091 69.28 29.65 -40.22
CA GLN A 1091 68.49 28.65 -40.94
C GLN A 1091 68.37 27.31 -40.16
N TYR A 1092 69.35 26.97 -39.32
CA TYR A 1092 69.31 25.79 -38.45
C TYR A 1092 68.35 25.94 -37.25
N PHE A 1093 68.08 27.17 -36.81
CA PHE A 1093 67.21 27.46 -35.65
C PHE A 1093 65.74 27.75 -35.99
N VAL A 1094 65.39 27.88 -37.28
CA VAL A 1094 64.01 28.16 -37.73
C VAL A 1094 63.29 26.89 -38.24
N ILE A 1095 64.00 25.77 -38.36
CA ILE A 1095 63.47 24.48 -38.85
C ILE A 1095 63.50 23.44 -37.70
N LYS A 1096 63.15 23.88 -36.48
CA LYS A 1096 63.12 23.02 -35.28
C LYS A 1096 62.19 23.54 -34.19
#